data_AF-H2YHS1-F1
#
_entry.id   AF-H2YHS1-F1
#
_cell.length_a   1.000
_cell.length_b   1.000
_cell.length_c   1.000
_cell.angle_alpha   90.00
_cell.angle_beta   90.00
_cell.angle_gamma   90.00
#
_symmetry.space_group_name_H-M   'P 1'
#
loop_
_entity.id
_entity.type
_entity.pdbx_description
1 polymer ?
#
loop_
_entity_poly.entity_id
_entity_poly.type
_entity_poly.pdbx_seq_one_letter_code
_entity_poly.pdbx_strand_id
1 'polypeptide(L)'
;VRIQMNDNLIDPDEWRWLLAGGSHAPDKLPNPSPDWMSERSWGDFQMLAALPKFSNFAKDFENHLEGFKKIFDSQEPHREDLPGQWKEDLDDFQKIVMLRCLRADMVTSAMQDYVAKHMGQRFIEPQTSDLGVVFKESSPVTPLIFVLSAGTDPAADLYKFAEEMRFSKKLSAISLGQGQGPRAEALIRSAMDRGKWVFFQNCHLAPSWMPSLERLIEGIDPDKVHRDFRLWLTSMPSNQFPVAILQNGSKMTIEPPRGIKANLLRAYMAQNDDFLNSCTKVSVFKSLLFSLCLFHGVALERRKFGALGFNIPYEYTTGDLRICISQLKMFLDEYEELPFKCLTYTAGHINYGGRVTDDWDRRCMMNILSDFYCYDVLKPDHKYSEAGTYRQIDTDCDNNGYIQYIRSLPINDTPEIFGMHDNANITFAQNESFATLNALIHLQPKSSSASGRSSEETVEEATKAILAEVPQPFPLAVMEKYPVLYEESMNTVLLQEVIRYNRLLQEIIRSSRDILKAIKGLVVMSEPLEKMFNSLYINEVPSLWSKKAYPSLKPLASWTEDLLARVQFIQHWIDAGVPTVFWISGFFFPQAFLTGTLQNYARKSVISIDTITFDFKVMKEHYEDIKERPEDGCYIRGLYVEGARWDPVEQQLGESRPKELYTDMATMWLVPEGNRTPPTKGIYICPIYKTLTRAGTLSTTGHSTNYVISVEIPTSREQKHWVKRGVAMICALDY
;
A
#
# COMPACT_ATOMS: atom_id res chain seq x y z
N VAL A 1 -22.12 -1.88 -14.90
CA VAL A 1 -22.84 -2.08 -13.62
C VAL A 1 -24.12 -1.26 -13.52
N ARG A 2 -24.12 0.07 -13.27
CA ARG A 2 -25.40 0.84 -13.13
C ARG A 2 -26.39 0.68 -14.30
N ILE A 3 -25.89 0.71 -15.53
CA ILE A 3 -26.72 0.45 -16.73
C ILE A 3 -27.43 -0.89 -16.61
N GLN A 4 -26.68 -1.95 -16.29
CA GLN A 4 -27.19 -3.31 -16.18
C GLN A 4 -28.04 -3.56 -14.92
N MET A 5 -27.78 -2.86 -13.82
CA MET A 5 -28.66 -2.90 -12.64
C MET A 5 -30.04 -2.32 -12.95
N ASN A 6 -30.09 -1.22 -13.72
CA ASN A 6 -31.37 -0.68 -14.18
C ASN A 6 -32.11 -1.65 -15.12
N ASP A 7 -31.37 -2.47 -15.85
CA ASP A 7 -31.91 -3.51 -16.73
C ASP A 7 -32.21 -4.83 -15.97
N ASN A 8 -32.06 -4.87 -14.63
CA ASN A 8 -32.20 -6.05 -13.77
C ASN A 8 -31.32 -7.24 -14.17
N LEU A 9 -30.15 -6.97 -14.76
CA LEU A 9 -29.17 -8.00 -15.15
C LEU A 9 -28.13 -8.30 -14.05
N ILE A 10 -28.03 -7.43 -13.04
CA ILE A 10 -27.13 -7.62 -11.89
C ILE A 10 -27.96 -7.52 -10.61
N ASP A 11 -27.85 -8.54 -9.77
CA ASP A 11 -28.47 -8.54 -8.44
C ASP A 11 -27.75 -7.55 -7.50
N PRO A 12 -28.47 -6.63 -6.82
CA PRO A 12 -27.89 -5.70 -5.88
C PRO A 12 -27.13 -6.34 -4.70
N ASP A 13 -27.59 -7.49 -4.22
CA ASP A 13 -26.96 -8.22 -3.10
C ASP A 13 -25.65 -8.88 -3.55
N GLU A 14 -25.61 -9.43 -4.77
CA GLU A 14 -24.37 -9.96 -5.37
C GLU A 14 -23.34 -8.85 -5.62
N TRP A 15 -23.79 -7.67 -6.07
CA TRP A 15 -22.93 -6.49 -6.21
C TRP A 15 -22.39 -6.00 -4.88
N ARG A 16 -23.25 -5.92 -3.85
CA ARG A 16 -22.81 -5.55 -2.50
C ARG A 16 -21.77 -6.53 -1.97
N TRP A 17 -22.00 -7.83 -2.19
CA TRP A 17 -21.06 -8.87 -1.77
C TRP A 17 -19.71 -8.74 -2.50
N LEU A 18 -19.69 -8.50 -3.81
CA LEU A 18 -18.45 -8.28 -4.55
C LEU A 18 -17.65 -7.11 -3.98
N LEU A 19 -18.34 -6.04 -3.59
CA LEU A 19 -17.71 -4.85 -3.04
C LEU A 19 -17.19 -5.05 -1.61
N ALA A 20 -18.08 -5.41 -0.67
CA ALA A 20 -17.79 -5.41 0.77
C ALA A 20 -17.38 -6.78 1.33
N GLY A 21 -17.53 -7.85 0.55
CA GLY A 21 -17.41 -9.23 1.02
C GLY A 21 -18.62 -9.69 1.83
N GLY A 22 -18.56 -10.94 2.30
CA GLY A 22 -19.56 -11.48 3.22
C GLY A 22 -19.23 -11.17 4.68
N SER A 23 -20.23 -11.30 5.55
CA SER A 23 -20.08 -11.06 6.99
C SER A 23 -20.23 -12.34 7.82
N HIS A 24 -21.03 -13.31 7.34
CA HIS A 24 -21.30 -14.56 8.05
C HIS A 24 -21.41 -15.70 7.06
N ALA A 25 -20.75 -16.82 7.36
CA ALA A 25 -20.95 -18.08 6.67
C ALA A 25 -22.17 -18.80 7.26
N PRO A 26 -23.12 -19.29 6.44
CA PRO A 26 -24.25 -20.08 6.93
C PRO A 26 -23.80 -21.42 7.53
N ASP A 27 -22.78 -22.05 6.96
CA ASP A 27 -22.18 -23.31 7.42
C ASP A 27 -20.67 -23.15 7.60
N LYS A 28 -20.12 -23.61 8.73
CA LYS A 28 -18.67 -23.71 8.96
C LYS A 28 -18.18 -25.11 8.59
N LEU A 29 -17.62 -25.25 7.40
CA LEU A 29 -17.04 -26.49 6.88
C LEU A 29 -15.50 -26.49 7.05
N PRO A 30 -14.85 -27.64 7.25
CA PRO A 30 -13.39 -27.71 7.23
C PRO A 30 -12.86 -27.37 5.84
N ASN A 31 -11.66 -26.80 5.75
CA ASN A 31 -10.99 -26.54 4.48
C ASN A 31 -10.65 -27.89 3.79
N PRO A 32 -11.21 -28.17 2.60
CA PRO A 32 -11.01 -29.45 1.92
C PRO A 32 -9.64 -29.54 1.24
N SER A 33 -8.88 -28.45 1.15
CA SER A 33 -7.57 -28.43 0.47
C SER A 33 -6.60 -27.42 1.09
N PRO A 34 -6.15 -27.66 2.34
CA PRO A 34 -5.21 -26.76 3.05
C PRO A 34 -3.84 -26.67 2.37
N ASP A 35 -3.50 -27.59 1.46
CA ASP A 35 -2.22 -27.62 0.75
C ASP A 35 -2.01 -26.41 -0.19
N TRP A 36 -3.10 -25.85 -0.74
CA TRP A 36 -3.04 -24.77 -1.73
C TRP A 36 -4.07 -23.67 -1.52
N MET A 37 -5.16 -23.93 -0.79
CA MET A 37 -6.17 -22.93 -0.45
C MET A 37 -5.95 -22.41 0.96
N SER A 38 -5.79 -21.09 1.09
CA SER A 38 -5.68 -20.43 2.39
C SER A 38 -7.01 -20.46 3.16
N GLU A 39 -6.94 -20.47 4.49
CA GLU A 39 -8.13 -20.33 5.36
C GLU A 39 -8.93 -19.05 5.07
N ARG A 40 -8.24 -17.96 4.66
CA ARG A 40 -8.90 -16.71 4.23
C ARG A 40 -9.78 -16.95 3.01
N SER A 41 -9.20 -17.50 1.94
CA SER A 41 -9.92 -17.80 0.70
C SER A 41 -11.08 -18.74 0.97
N TRP A 42 -10.87 -19.77 1.80
CA TRP A 42 -11.94 -20.70 2.17
C TRP A 42 -13.06 -20.02 2.98
N GLY A 43 -12.72 -19.15 3.92
CA GLY A 43 -13.69 -18.33 4.65
C GLY A 43 -14.56 -17.49 3.70
N ASP A 44 -13.97 -16.81 2.72
CA ASP A 44 -14.70 -16.05 1.70
C ASP A 44 -15.63 -16.97 0.88
N PHE A 45 -15.18 -18.17 0.52
CA PHE A 45 -16.01 -19.18 -0.17
C PHE A 45 -17.23 -19.59 0.65
N GLN A 46 -17.07 -19.78 1.95
CA GLN A 46 -18.18 -20.14 2.83
C GLN A 46 -19.18 -19.01 2.99
N MET A 47 -18.69 -17.77 3.10
CA MET A 47 -19.55 -16.59 3.16
C MET A 47 -20.29 -16.33 1.85
N LEU A 48 -19.76 -16.80 0.72
CA LEU A 48 -20.44 -16.72 -0.58
C LEU A 48 -21.74 -17.54 -0.60
N ALA A 49 -21.82 -18.64 0.18
CA ALA A 49 -23.01 -19.48 0.28
C ALA A 49 -24.25 -18.76 0.89
N ALA A 50 -24.08 -17.56 1.45
CA ALA A 50 -25.20 -16.71 1.87
C ALA A 50 -26.02 -16.19 0.68
N LEU A 51 -25.44 -16.12 -0.52
CA LEU A 51 -26.15 -15.70 -1.73
C LEU A 51 -26.97 -16.86 -2.30
N PRO A 52 -28.24 -16.66 -2.72
CA PRO A 52 -29.13 -17.76 -3.14
C PRO A 52 -28.54 -18.65 -4.24
N LYS A 53 -27.90 -18.04 -5.24
CA LYS A 53 -27.25 -18.72 -6.38
C LYS A 53 -26.02 -19.53 -6.00
N PHE A 54 -25.39 -19.23 -4.86
CA PHE A 54 -24.17 -19.87 -4.39
C PHE A 54 -24.39 -20.77 -3.17
N SER A 55 -25.64 -20.99 -2.75
CA SER A 55 -26.00 -21.75 -1.54
C SER A 55 -25.37 -23.15 -1.44
N ASN A 56 -25.24 -23.86 -2.56
CA ASN A 56 -24.58 -25.18 -2.62
C ASN A 56 -23.11 -25.12 -3.03
N PHE A 57 -22.57 -23.95 -3.33
CA PHE A 57 -21.26 -23.76 -3.94
C PHE A 57 -20.13 -24.27 -3.04
N ALA A 58 -20.15 -23.91 -1.75
CA ALA A 58 -19.13 -24.36 -0.79
C ALA A 58 -19.18 -25.88 -0.54
N LYS A 59 -20.38 -26.49 -0.58
CA LYS A 59 -20.57 -27.94 -0.38
C LYS A 59 -20.10 -28.75 -1.58
N ASP A 60 -20.29 -28.23 -2.78
CA ASP A 60 -19.93 -28.91 -4.03
C ASP A 60 -18.45 -28.70 -4.44
N PHE A 61 -17.75 -27.83 -3.73
CA PHE A 61 -16.33 -27.54 -3.98
C PHE A 61 -15.44 -28.79 -3.86
N GLU A 62 -15.69 -29.64 -2.87
CA GLU A 62 -14.94 -30.89 -2.64
C GLU A 62 -15.07 -31.88 -3.82
N ASN A 63 -16.20 -31.86 -4.54
CA ASN A 63 -16.43 -32.71 -5.71
C ASN A 63 -15.66 -32.24 -6.95
N HIS A 64 -15.21 -30.98 -6.97
CA HIS A 64 -14.64 -30.32 -8.16
C HIS A 64 -13.24 -29.73 -7.91
N LEU A 65 -12.50 -30.25 -6.93
CA LEU A 65 -11.19 -29.74 -6.49
C LEU A 65 -10.19 -29.56 -7.64
N GLU A 66 -10.08 -30.53 -8.56
CA GLU A 66 -9.14 -30.45 -9.68
C GLU A 66 -9.43 -29.27 -10.62
N GLY A 67 -10.72 -28.99 -10.86
CA GLY A 67 -11.14 -27.89 -11.72
C GLY A 67 -10.85 -26.53 -11.08
N PHE A 68 -11.17 -26.37 -9.79
CA PHE A 68 -10.83 -25.13 -9.07
C PHE A 68 -9.33 -24.95 -8.88
N LYS A 69 -8.57 -26.04 -8.70
CA LYS A 69 -7.11 -26.01 -8.67
C LYS A 69 -6.53 -25.56 -10.00
N LYS A 70 -7.09 -26.00 -11.14
CA LYS A 70 -6.69 -25.51 -12.47
C LYS A 70 -6.88 -23.99 -12.60
N ILE A 71 -8.00 -23.46 -12.11
CA ILE A 71 -8.25 -22.00 -12.10
C ILE A 71 -7.23 -21.30 -11.18
N PHE A 72 -7.03 -21.82 -9.97
CA PHE A 72 -6.06 -21.28 -9.02
C PHE A 72 -4.64 -21.25 -9.62
N ASP A 73 -4.26 -22.31 -10.36
CA ASP A 73 -2.95 -22.50 -11.01
C ASP A 73 -2.73 -21.73 -12.31
N SER A 74 -3.81 -21.28 -12.97
CA SER A 74 -3.73 -20.53 -14.22
C SER A 74 -3.13 -19.13 -14.03
N GLN A 75 -2.38 -18.66 -15.04
CA GLN A 75 -1.92 -17.27 -15.11
C GLN A 75 -3.07 -16.31 -15.51
N GLU A 76 -4.09 -16.83 -16.20
CA GLU A 76 -5.27 -16.06 -16.64
C GLU A 76 -6.56 -16.70 -16.08
N PRO A 77 -6.74 -16.75 -14.74
CA PRO A 77 -7.87 -17.45 -14.11
C PRO A 77 -9.24 -16.86 -14.49
N HIS A 78 -9.29 -15.59 -14.85
CA HIS A 78 -10.49 -14.88 -15.28
C HIS A 78 -11.02 -15.33 -16.65
N ARG A 79 -10.23 -16.11 -17.41
CA ARG A 79 -10.60 -16.68 -18.73
C ARG A 79 -10.78 -18.19 -18.71
N GLU A 80 -10.53 -18.83 -17.57
CA GLU A 80 -10.74 -20.27 -17.42
C GLU A 80 -12.22 -20.58 -17.22
N ASP A 81 -12.64 -21.74 -17.73
CA ASP A 81 -13.99 -22.25 -17.51
C ASP A 81 -14.17 -22.76 -16.08
N LEU A 82 -15.36 -22.53 -15.51
CA LEU A 82 -15.73 -23.11 -14.21
C LEU A 82 -15.98 -24.62 -14.33
N PRO A 83 -15.73 -25.38 -13.25
CA PRO A 83 -15.98 -26.81 -13.26
C PRO A 83 -17.47 -27.16 -13.14
N GLY A 84 -17.86 -28.27 -13.76
CA GLY A 84 -19.19 -28.88 -13.59
C GLY A 84 -20.35 -27.98 -14.01
N GLN A 85 -21.42 -28.02 -13.24
CA GLN A 85 -22.66 -27.27 -13.47
C GLN A 85 -22.46 -25.74 -13.41
N TRP A 86 -21.45 -25.28 -12.67
CA TRP A 86 -21.18 -23.86 -12.45
C TRP A 86 -20.77 -23.10 -13.72
N LYS A 87 -20.33 -23.80 -14.78
CA LYS A 87 -20.05 -23.18 -16.08
C LYS A 87 -21.30 -22.61 -16.75
N GLU A 88 -22.41 -23.32 -16.62
CA GLU A 88 -23.69 -22.99 -17.25
C GLU A 88 -24.62 -22.23 -16.30
N ASP A 89 -24.54 -22.52 -15.00
CA ASP A 89 -25.42 -21.92 -13.97
C ASP A 89 -25.05 -20.47 -13.62
N LEU A 90 -23.77 -20.08 -13.75
CA LEU A 90 -23.28 -18.76 -13.39
C LEU A 90 -23.05 -17.87 -14.62
N ASP A 91 -23.54 -16.64 -14.55
CA ASP A 91 -23.30 -15.62 -15.57
C ASP A 91 -21.89 -14.99 -15.48
N ASP A 92 -21.58 -14.10 -16.42
CA ASP A 92 -20.26 -13.44 -16.48
C ASP A 92 -19.97 -12.59 -15.23
N PHE A 93 -20.98 -12.03 -14.59
CA PHE A 93 -20.81 -11.20 -13.40
C PHE A 93 -20.56 -12.08 -12.16
N GLN A 94 -21.37 -13.12 -11.97
CA GLN A 94 -21.24 -14.10 -10.90
C GLN A 94 -19.89 -14.83 -10.92
N LYS A 95 -19.30 -15.04 -12.10
CA LYS A 95 -17.92 -15.53 -12.25
C LYS A 95 -16.88 -14.61 -11.60
N ILE A 96 -17.06 -13.28 -11.67
CA ILE A 96 -16.18 -12.31 -11.00
C ILE A 96 -16.33 -12.41 -9.48
N VAL A 97 -17.56 -12.59 -8.99
CA VAL A 97 -17.84 -12.77 -7.56
C VAL A 97 -17.10 -13.98 -6.99
N MET A 98 -17.13 -15.11 -7.71
CA MET A 98 -16.36 -16.30 -7.36
C MET A 98 -14.85 -16.06 -7.45
N LEU A 99 -14.39 -15.38 -8.50
CA LEU A 99 -12.97 -15.11 -8.71
C LEU A 99 -12.38 -14.26 -7.58
N ARG A 100 -13.16 -13.34 -6.99
CA ARG A 100 -12.77 -12.57 -5.80
C ARG A 100 -12.32 -13.47 -4.64
N CYS A 101 -12.90 -14.67 -4.48
CA CYS A 101 -12.55 -15.60 -3.40
C CYS A 101 -11.24 -16.36 -3.67
N LEU A 102 -11.01 -16.82 -4.91
CA LEU A 102 -9.82 -17.63 -5.28
C LEU A 102 -8.62 -16.78 -5.67
N ARG A 103 -8.84 -15.77 -6.50
CA ARG A 103 -7.83 -15.02 -7.24
C ARG A 103 -8.23 -13.54 -7.28
N ALA A 104 -8.32 -12.95 -6.09
CA ALA A 104 -8.58 -11.53 -5.89
C ALA A 104 -7.63 -10.62 -6.67
N ASP A 105 -6.41 -11.08 -6.98
CA ASP A 105 -5.42 -10.39 -7.80
C ASP A 105 -5.89 -10.14 -9.24
N MET A 106 -6.79 -10.97 -9.77
CA MET A 106 -7.23 -10.90 -11.17
C MET A 106 -8.64 -10.30 -11.33
N VAL A 107 -9.23 -9.78 -10.25
CA VAL A 107 -10.58 -9.18 -10.29
C VAL A 107 -10.61 -7.95 -11.20
N THR A 108 -9.58 -7.09 -11.14
CA THR A 108 -9.47 -5.91 -12.04
C THR A 108 -9.41 -6.32 -13.52
N SER A 109 -8.66 -7.38 -13.84
CA SER A 109 -8.59 -7.94 -15.20
C SER A 109 -9.94 -8.54 -15.63
N ALA A 110 -10.61 -9.26 -14.75
CA ALA A 110 -11.96 -9.79 -15.01
C ALA A 110 -12.99 -8.66 -15.25
N MET A 111 -12.91 -7.59 -14.47
CA MET A 111 -13.74 -6.39 -14.66
C MET A 111 -13.45 -5.71 -16.01
N GLN A 112 -12.19 -5.67 -16.45
CA GLN A 112 -11.82 -5.14 -17.77
C GLN A 112 -12.42 -5.98 -18.90
N ASP A 113 -12.26 -7.30 -18.85
CA ASP A 113 -12.84 -8.23 -19.83
C ASP A 113 -14.38 -8.09 -19.88
N TYR A 114 -15.02 -7.94 -18.72
CA TYR A 114 -16.46 -7.72 -18.60
C TYR A 114 -16.90 -6.39 -19.23
N VAL A 115 -16.19 -5.29 -18.98
CA VAL A 115 -16.48 -3.99 -19.61
C VAL A 115 -16.24 -4.05 -21.12
N ALA A 116 -15.16 -4.70 -21.55
CA ALA A 116 -14.85 -4.87 -22.97
C ALA A 116 -15.95 -5.66 -23.70
N LYS A 117 -16.47 -6.72 -23.08
CA LYS A 117 -17.56 -7.54 -23.63
C LYS A 117 -18.89 -6.78 -23.75
N HIS A 118 -19.27 -6.00 -22.73
CA HIS A 118 -20.59 -5.36 -22.66
C HIS A 118 -20.65 -3.92 -23.18
N MET A 119 -19.55 -3.16 -23.12
CA MET A 119 -19.48 -1.76 -23.56
C MET A 119 -18.51 -1.54 -24.73
N GLY A 120 -17.52 -2.42 -24.90
CA GLY A 120 -16.50 -2.36 -25.95
C GLY A 120 -15.10 -2.00 -25.45
N GLN A 121 -14.08 -2.45 -26.17
CA GLN A 121 -12.66 -2.31 -25.83
C GLN A 121 -12.21 -0.86 -25.54
N ARG A 122 -12.78 0.11 -26.26
CA ARG A 122 -12.44 1.54 -26.13
C ARG A 122 -12.61 2.13 -24.72
N PHE A 123 -13.35 1.45 -23.83
CA PHE A 123 -13.60 1.90 -22.46
C PHE A 123 -12.54 1.43 -21.45
N ILE A 124 -11.63 0.54 -21.87
CA ILE A 124 -10.50 0.08 -21.03
C ILE A 124 -9.14 0.56 -21.56
N GLU A 125 -9.09 1.06 -22.79
CA GLU A 125 -7.87 1.60 -23.38
C GLU A 125 -7.59 3.04 -22.87
N PRO A 126 -6.35 3.34 -22.43
CA PRO A 126 -5.99 4.69 -22.00
C PRO A 126 -6.03 5.63 -23.21
N GLN A 127 -6.86 6.67 -23.13
CA GLN A 127 -6.89 7.70 -24.16
C GLN A 127 -5.68 8.63 -24.00
N THR A 128 -4.96 8.87 -25.10
CA THR A 128 -3.86 9.83 -25.10
C THR A 128 -4.39 11.24 -24.91
N SER A 129 -3.92 11.95 -23.88
CA SER A 129 -4.24 13.36 -23.62
C SER A 129 -3.70 14.25 -24.75
N ASP A 130 -4.51 14.46 -25.79
CA ASP A 130 -4.19 15.37 -26.88
C ASP A 130 -4.72 16.78 -26.56
N LEU A 131 -3.79 17.69 -26.27
CA LEU A 131 -4.08 19.10 -26.02
C LEU A 131 -4.87 19.74 -27.17
N GLY A 132 -4.63 19.32 -28.41
CA GLY A 132 -5.34 19.78 -29.59
C GLY A 132 -6.81 19.38 -29.61
N VAL A 133 -7.15 18.18 -29.15
CA VAL A 133 -8.54 17.71 -29.05
C VAL A 133 -9.29 18.46 -27.97
N VAL A 134 -8.72 18.51 -26.75
CA VAL A 134 -9.37 19.17 -25.62
C VAL A 134 -9.49 20.68 -25.86
N PHE A 135 -8.50 21.29 -26.51
CA PHE A 135 -8.59 22.70 -26.90
C PHE A 135 -9.72 22.96 -27.91
N LYS A 136 -9.94 22.06 -28.89
CA LYS A 136 -11.03 22.21 -29.88
C LYS A 136 -12.42 22.12 -29.23
N GLU A 137 -12.57 21.28 -28.21
CA GLU A 137 -13.82 21.15 -27.45
C GLU A 137 -13.99 22.26 -26.39
N SER A 138 -12.93 23.02 -26.11
CA SER A 138 -12.96 24.11 -25.15
C SER A 138 -13.53 25.42 -25.71
N SER A 139 -14.13 26.19 -24.80
CA SER A 139 -14.67 27.53 -25.03
C SER A 139 -13.99 28.59 -24.12
N PRO A 140 -14.18 29.89 -24.37
CA PRO A 140 -13.67 30.96 -23.50
C PRO A 140 -14.22 30.92 -22.07
N VAL A 141 -15.38 30.30 -21.83
CA VAL A 141 -16.04 30.23 -20.52
C VAL A 141 -15.74 28.94 -19.77
N THR A 142 -15.24 27.92 -20.46
CA THR A 142 -14.88 26.62 -19.87
C THR A 142 -13.39 26.58 -19.58
N PRO A 143 -12.96 26.63 -18.31
CA PRO A 143 -11.55 26.53 -17.96
C PRO A 143 -10.99 25.14 -18.29
N LEU A 144 -9.72 25.10 -18.66
CA LEU A 144 -8.93 23.90 -18.91
C LEU A 144 -8.09 23.59 -17.68
N ILE A 145 -8.24 22.40 -17.11
CA ILE A 145 -7.67 22.06 -15.80
C ILE A 145 -6.77 20.84 -15.96
N PHE A 146 -5.48 21.05 -15.69
CA PHE A 146 -4.52 19.97 -15.48
C PHE A 146 -4.58 19.51 -14.03
N VAL A 147 -5.05 18.29 -13.84
CA VAL A 147 -4.98 17.58 -12.56
C VAL A 147 -3.63 16.89 -12.51
N LEU A 148 -2.76 17.39 -11.64
CA LEU A 148 -1.38 16.93 -11.53
C LEU A 148 -1.25 15.77 -10.56
N SER A 149 -0.53 14.74 -10.98
CA SER A 149 0.10 13.79 -10.06
C SER A 149 1.40 14.37 -9.52
N ALA A 150 1.80 13.93 -8.33
CA ALA A 150 3.05 14.38 -7.73
C ALA A 150 4.25 14.15 -8.66
N GLY A 151 5.13 15.16 -8.77
CA GLY A 151 6.32 15.11 -9.64
C GLY A 151 6.07 15.34 -11.13
N THR A 152 4.86 15.74 -11.54
CA THR A 152 4.53 16.09 -12.93
C THR A 152 4.34 17.60 -13.12
N ASP A 153 4.75 18.13 -14.28
CA ASP A 153 4.55 19.54 -14.66
C ASP A 153 4.20 19.65 -16.16
N PRO A 154 2.98 20.10 -16.52
CA PRO A 154 2.56 20.31 -17.92
C PRO A 154 3.14 21.55 -18.57
N ALA A 155 3.84 22.42 -17.85
CA ALA A 155 4.19 23.74 -18.35
C ALA A 155 4.94 23.66 -19.69
N ALA A 156 5.91 22.74 -19.81
CA ALA A 156 6.66 22.53 -21.04
C ALA A 156 5.76 22.12 -22.23
N ASP A 157 4.83 21.20 -22.00
CA ASP A 157 3.91 20.72 -23.03
C ASP A 157 2.94 21.82 -23.46
N LEU A 158 2.44 22.63 -22.51
CA LEU A 158 1.59 23.78 -22.81
C LEU A 158 2.34 24.89 -23.56
N TYR A 159 3.60 25.16 -23.23
CA TYR A 159 4.41 26.15 -23.96
C TYR A 159 4.65 25.71 -25.40
N LYS A 160 4.99 24.43 -25.61
CA LYS A 160 5.14 23.85 -26.94
C LYS A 160 3.83 23.93 -27.74
N PHE A 161 2.71 23.58 -27.12
CA PHE A 161 1.39 23.69 -27.75
C PHE A 161 1.02 25.14 -28.10
N ALA A 162 1.38 26.11 -27.24
CA ALA A 162 1.19 27.52 -27.53
C ALA A 162 2.06 28.00 -28.70
N GLU A 163 3.25 27.43 -28.90
CA GLU A 163 4.07 27.67 -30.10
C GLU A 163 3.42 27.12 -31.37
N GLU A 164 2.93 25.87 -31.32
CA GLU A 164 2.21 25.23 -32.43
C GLU A 164 0.97 26.03 -32.84
N MET A 165 0.22 26.56 -31.87
CA MET A 165 -0.95 27.42 -32.08
C MET A 165 -0.59 28.89 -32.39
N ARG A 166 0.70 29.27 -32.39
CA ARG A 166 1.18 30.67 -32.55
C ARG A 166 0.67 31.64 -31.48
N PHE A 167 0.38 31.14 -30.29
CA PHE A 167 -0.08 31.89 -29.11
C PHE A 167 1.01 32.16 -28.06
N SER A 168 2.28 31.76 -28.26
CA SER A 168 3.35 31.91 -27.25
C SER A 168 3.51 33.35 -26.73
N LYS A 169 3.42 34.36 -27.61
CA LYS A 169 3.50 35.78 -27.22
C LYS A 169 2.22 36.32 -26.54
N LYS A 170 1.12 35.56 -26.63
CA LYS A 170 -0.20 35.87 -26.05
C LYS A 170 -0.52 34.98 -24.84
N LEU A 171 0.38 34.10 -24.44
CA LEU A 171 0.28 33.30 -23.23
C LEU A 171 0.99 34.01 -22.08
N SER A 172 0.28 34.18 -20.97
CA SER A 172 0.83 34.72 -19.72
C SER A 172 0.69 33.68 -18.62
N ALA A 173 1.79 33.31 -17.97
CA ALA A 173 1.80 32.37 -16.87
C ALA A 173 2.01 33.07 -15.51
N ILE A 174 1.34 32.60 -14.46
CA ILE A 174 1.54 33.01 -13.07
C ILE A 174 1.52 31.76 -12.19
N SER A 175 2.56 31.55 -11.40
CA SER A 175 2.53 30.55 -10.32
C SER A 175 1.83 31.16 -9.11
N LEU A 176 0.71 30.56 -8.71
CA LEU A 176 -0.10 31.04 -7.60
C LEU A 176 0.57 30.68 -6.27
N GLY A 177 0.71 31.69 -5.43
CA GLY A 177 1.23 31.60 -4.07
C GLY A 177 0.74 32.79 -3.26
N GLN A 178 1.29 32.98 -2.05
CA GLN A 178 0.85 34.06 -1.17
C GLN A 178 0.99 35.43 -1.85
N GLY A 179 -0.11 36.19 -1.91
CA GLY A 179 -0.13 37.55 -2.44
C GLY A 179 -0.28 37.71 -3.97
N GLN A 180 -0.37 36.63 -4.75
CA GLN A 180 -0.49 36.73 -6.23
C GLN A 180 -1.93 36.98 -6.74
N GLY A 181 -2.95 36.87 -5.90
CA GLY A 181 -4.36 36.96 -6.28
C GLY A 181 -4.75 38.22 -7.07
N PRO A 182 -4.43 39.44 -6.59
CA PRO A 182 -4.79 40.67 -7.32
C PRO A 182 -4.16 40.78 -8.71
N ARG A 183 -2.92 40.31 -8.85
CA ARG A 183 -2.22 40.27 -10.14
C ARG A 183 -2.86 39.26 -11.08
N ALA A 184 -3.25 38.10 -10.57
CA ALA A 184 -3.96 37.07 -11.33
C ALA A 184 -5.32 37.58 -11.84
N GLU A 185 -6.08 38.29 -11.00
CA GLU A 185 -7.37 38.90 -11.40
C GLU A 185 -7.20 39.95 -12.51
N ALA A 186 -6.24 40.87 -12.36
CA ALA A 186 -5.95 41.86 -13.40
C ALA A 186 -5.55 41.21 -14.73
N LEU A 187 -4.81 40.10 -14.66
CA LEU A 187 -4.38 39.35 -15.83
C LEU A 187 -5.56 38.67 -16.54
N ILE A 188 -6.49 38.06 -15.80
CA ILE A 188 -7.72 37.48 -16.37
C ILE A 188 -8.54 38.57 -17.06
N ARG A 189 -8.82 39.69 -16.39
CA ARG A 189 -9.60 40.80 -16.98
C ARG A 189 -8.99 41.30 -18.27
N SER A 190 -7.68 41.58 -18.28
CA SER A 190 -7.00 42.00 -19.51
C SER A 190 -6.96 40.92 -20.59
N ALA A 191 -6.94 39.64 -20.22
CA ALA A 191 -6.90 38.54 -21.17
C ALA A 191 -8.27 38.28 -21.82
N MET A 192 -9.35 38.47 -21.06
CA MET A 192 -10.73 38.41 -21.56
C MET A 192 -10.99 39.48 -22.63
N ASP A 193 -10.48 40.70 -22.44
CA ASP A 193 -10.64 41.78 -23.42
C ASP A 193 -9.76 41.61 -24.66
N ARG A 194 -8.52 41.13 -24.48
CA ARG A 194 -7.49 41.08 -25.54
C ARG A 194 -7.34 39.73 -26.25
N GLY A 195 -8.10 38.71 -25.83
CA GLY A 195 -7.99 37.37 -26.40
C GLY A 195 -6.65 36.69 -26.12
N LYS A 196 -6.25 36.64 -24.86
CA LYS A 196 -4.98 36.02 -24.43
C LYS A 196 -5.22 34.73 -23.66
N TRP A 197 -4.19 33.90 -23.57
CA TRP A 197 -4.22 32.71 -22.72
C TRP A 197 -3.60 33.04 -21.37
N VAL A 198 -4.26 32.57 -20.32
CA VAL A 198 -3.79 32.70 -18.94
C VAL A 198 -3.49 31.32 -18.41
N PHE A 199 -2.30 31.13 -17.85
CA PHE A 199 -1.88 29.89 -17.23
C PHE A 199 -1.58 30.10 -15.75
N PHE A 200 -2.40 29.50 -14.89
CA PHE A 200 -2.19 29.52 -13.45
C PHE A 200 -1.62 28.20 -12.96
N GLN A 201 -0.42 28.26 -12.40
CA GLN A 201 0.24 27.10 -11.82
C GLN A 201 -0.07 27.00 -10.33
N ASN A 202 -0.08 25.77 -9.81
CA ASN A 202 -0.18 25.46 -8.39
C ASN A 202 -1.41 26.05 -7.67
N CYS A 203 -2.60 25.98 -8.27
CA CYS A 203 -3.82 26.54 -7.68
C CYS A 203 -4.12 26.03 -6.25
N HIS A 204 -3.81 24.77 -5.96
CA HIS A 204 -3.90 24.17 -4.61
C HIS A 204 -3.07 24.89 -3.53
N LEU A 205 -2.06 25.69 -3.90
CA LEU A 205 -1.24 26.48 -2.95
C LEU A 205 -1.86 27.85 -2.61
N ALA A 206 -2.96 28.25 -3.26
CA ALA A 206 -3.61 29.53 -3.05
C ALA A 206 -5.10 29.40 -2.64
N PRO A 207 -5.41 28.64 -1.58
CA PRO A 207 -6.79 28.30 -1.24
C PRO A 207 -7.65 29.49 -0.82
N SER A 208 -7.06 30.50 -0.20
CA SER A 208 -7.77 31.72 0.19
C SER A 208 -8.30 32.53 -1.00
N TRP A 209 -7.71 32.37 -2.19
CA TRP A 209 -8.12 33.08 -3.39
C TRP A 209 -9.02 32.26 -4.32
N MET A 210 -9.11 30.94 -4.11
CA MET A 210 -9.93 30.04 -4.93
C MET A 210 -11.42 30.46 -5.03
N PRO A 211 -12.09 30.92 -3.96
CA PRO A 211 -13.47 31.43 -4.06
C PRO A 211 -13.60 32.69 -4.93
N SER A 212 -12.57 33.54 -4.95
CA SER A 212 -12.56 34.72 -5.82
C SER A 212 -12.37 34.32 -7.28
N LEU A 213 -11.53 33.32 -7.55
CA LEU A 213 -11.37 32.76 -8.88
C LEU A 213 -12.67 32.14 -9.41
N GLU A 214 -13.41 31.42 -8.56
CA GLU A 214 -14.73 30.85 -8.89
C GLU A 214 -15.70 31.95 -9.33
N ARG A 215 -15.83 33.03 -8.54
CA ARG A 215 -16.68 34.18 -8.89
C ARG A 215 -16.25 34.87 -10.18
N LEU A 216 -14.95 34.93 -10.47
CA LEU A 216 -14.45 35.52 -11.72
C LEU A 216 -14.81 34.67 -12.94
N ILE A 217 -14.77 33.34 -12.82
CA ILE A 217 -15.12 32.42 -13.90
C ILE A 217 -16.64 32.37 -14.12
N GLU A 218 -17.43 32.34 -13.06
CA GLU A 218 -18.90 32.42 -13.16
C GLU A 218 -19.38 33.76 -13.73
N GLY A 219 -18.63 34.84 -13.50
CA GLY A 219 -18.92 36.17 -14.01
C GLY A 219 -18.51 36.41 -15.47
N ILE A 220 -17.95 35.42 -16.18
CA ILE A 220 -17.58 35.59 -17.59
C ILE A 220 -18.84 35.60 -18.45
N ASP A 221 -19.12 36.76 -19.04
CA ASP A 221 -20.22 36.95 -20.00
C ASP A 221 -19.84 36.33 -21.37
N PRO A 222 -20.52 35.26 -21.83
CA PRO A 222 -20.21 34.57 -23.08
C PRO A 222 -20.29 35.49 -24.31
N ASP A 223 -21.10 36.54 -24.27
CA ASP A 223 -21.31 37.44 -25.40
C ASP A 223 -20.26 38.56 -25.48
N LYS A 224 -19.59 38.87 -24.36
CA LYS A 224 -18.58 39.94 -24.28
C LYS A 224 -17.14 39.43 -24.28
N VAL A 225 -16.90 38.20 -23.84
CA VAL A 225 -15.55 37.63 -23.76
C VAL A 225 -14.94 37.41 -25.15
N HIS A 226 -13.66 37.72 -25.31
CA HIS A 226 -12.97 37.48 -26.56
C HIS A 226 -12.87 35.98 -26.88
N ARG A 227 -13.19 35.58 -28.14
CA ARG A 227 -13.26 34.17 -28.57
C ARG A 227 -11.96 33.37 -28.40
N ASP A 228 -10.81 34.04 -28.50
CA ASP A 228 -9.49 33.43 -28.31
C ASP A 228 -9.05 33.29 -26.84
N PHE A 229 -9.79 33.87 -25.88
CA PHE A 229 -9.44 33.76 -24.46
C PHE A 229 -9.50 32.30 -24.01
N ARG A 230 -8.48 31.85 -23.27
CA ARG A 230 -8.49 30.54 -22.59
C ARG A 230 -7.83 30.65 -21.23
N LEU A 231 -8.42 29.98 -20.25
CA LEU A 231 -7.91 29.86 -18.90
C LEU A 231 -7.42 28.43 -18.66
N TRP A 232 -6.13 28.30 -18.38
CA TRP A 232 -5.45 27.06 -18.05
C TRP A 232 -5.08 27.06 -16.57
N LEU A 233 -5.46 26.01 -15.85
CA LEU A 233 -5.22 25.86 -14.41
C LEU A 233 -4.44 24.57 -14.18
N THR A 234 -3.47 24.58 -13.26
CA THR A 234 -2.88 23.34 -12.73
C THR A 234 -3.18 23.20 -11.26
N SER A 235 -3.61 22.02 -10.83
CA SER A 235 -3.77 21.74 -9.41
C SER A 235 -3.49 20.27 -9.11
N MET A 236 -2.85 19.99 -7.98
CA MET A 236 -3.01 18.69 -7.34
C MET A 236 -4.45 18.58 -6.78
N PRO A 237 -5.01 17.37 -6.66
CA PRO A 237 -6.28 17.15 -6.01
C PRO A 237 -6.31 17.80 -4.62
N SER A 238 -7.30 18.65 -4.35
CA SER A 238 -7.44 19.36 -3.08
C SER A 238 -8.90 19.64 -2.77
N ASN A 239 -9.30 19.39 -1.52
CA ASN A 239 -10.65 19.67 -1.02
C ASN A 239 -10.98 21.18 -0.98
N GLN A 240 -9.97 22.03 -1.19
CA GLN A 240 -10.11 23.49 -1.22
C GLN A 240 -10.24 24.04 -2.65
N PHE A 241 -10.09 23.19 -3.67
CA PHE A 241 -10.32 23.59 -5.05
C PHE A 241 -11.83 23.73 -5.31
N PRO A 242 -12.31 24.80 -5.98
CA PRO A 242 -13.75 25.06 -6.09
C PRO A 242 -14.46 24.01 -6.93
N VAL A 243 -15.59 23.52 -6.40
CA VAL A 243 -16.37 22.46 -7.03
C VAL A 243 -17.00 22.94 -8.34
N ALA A 244 -17.48 24.20 -8.42
CA ALA A 244 -18.09 24.72 -9.64
C ALA A 244 -17.09 24.80 -10.80
N ILE A 245 -15.85 25.21 -10.53
CA ILE A 245 -14.77 25.22 -11.53
C ILE A 245 -14.49 23.80 -12.01
N LEU A 246 -14.43 22.83 -11.09
CA LEU A 246 -14.17 21.44 -11.45
C LEU A 246 -15.33 20.79 -12.22
N GLN A 247 -16.58 21.14 -11.91
CA GLN A 247 -17.76 20.65 -12.61
C GLN A 247 -17.85 21.23 -14.03
N ASN A 248 -17.67 22.54 -14.18
CA ASN A 248 -17.82 23.26 -15.45
C ASN A 248 -16.57 23.25 -16.34
N GLY A 249 -15.41 22.92 -15.78
CA GLY A 249 -14.15 22.85 -16.51
C GLY A 249 -13.93 21.55 -17.28
N SER A 250 -13.04 21.61 -18.27
CA SER A 250 -12.48 20.45 -18.97
C SER A 250 -11.24 19.97 -18.22
N LYS A 251 -11.22 18.70 -17.79
CA LYS A 251 -10.19 18.14 -16.90
C LYS A 251 -9.32 17.18 -17.67
N MET A 252 -8.02 17.29 -17.48
CA MET A 252 -7.05 16.34 -17.99
C MET A 252 -6.14 15.91 -16.86
N THR A 253 -5.95 14.61 -16.71
CA THR A 253 -5.00 14.06 -15.74
C THR A 253 -3.63 13.94 -16.39
N ILE A 254 -2.59 14.35 -15.65
CA ILE A 254 -1.21 14.12 -16.03
C ILE A 254 -0.60 13.21 -14.99
N GLU A 255 -0.23 12.02 -15.45
CA GLU A 255 0.39 10.99 -14.64
C GLU A 255 1.84 10.79 -15.08
N PRO A 256 2.75 10.44 -14.15
CA PRO A 256 4.08 10.00 -14.53
C PRO A 256 4.00 8.72 -15.36
N PRO A 257 4.96 8.48 -16.28
CA PRO A 257 5.02 7.24 -17.02
C PRO A 257 5.11 6.05 -16.06
N ARG A 258 4.26 5.05 -16.27
CA ARG A 258 4.29 3.79 -15.51
C ARG A 258 5.19 2.78 -16.22
N GLY A 259 6.02 2.10 -15.44
CA GLY A 259 6.92 1.04 -15.86
C GLY A 259 8.34 1.52 -16.19
N ILE A 260 9.30 0.60 -16.10
CA ILE A 260 10.73 0.91 -16.33
C ILE A 260 10.95 1.38 -17.76
N LYS A 261 10.32 0.72 -18.73
CA LYS A 261 10.41 1.08 -20.15
C LYS A 261 10.08 2.55 -20.41
N ALA A 262 8.94 3.02 -19.90
CA ALA A 262 8.48 4.38 -20.14
C ALA A 262 9.36 5.42 -19.42
N ASN A 263 9.84 5.10 -18.22
CA ASN A 263 10.80 5.94 -17.48
C ASN A 263 12.15 6.06 -18.22
N LEU A 264 12.70 4.95 -18.73
CA LEU A 264 13.93 4.94 -19.51
C LEU A 264 13.77 5.72 -20.82
N LEU A 265 12.66 5.54 -21.55
CA LEU A 265 12.39 6.30 -22.77
C LEU A 265 12.37 7.80 -22.49
N ARG A 266 11.71 8.22 -21.40
CA ARG A 266 11.67 9.63 -21.01
C ARG A 266 13.07 10.17 -20.69
N ALA A 267 13.91 9.38 -20.02
CA ALA A 267 15.27 9.78 -19.68
C ALA A 267 16.15 9.94 -20.91
N TYR A 268 16.10 9.00 -21.87
CA TYR A 268 16.94 8.99 -23.08
C TYR A 268 16.43 9.92 -24.19
N MET A 269 15.11 10.13 -24.31
CA MET A 269 14.56 11.15 -25.21
C MET A 269 14.96 12.57 -24.84
N ALA A 270 15.33 12.79 -23.57
CA ALA A 270 15.85 14.08 -23.11
C ALA A 270 17.36 14.26 -23.38
N GLN A 271 18.06 13.21 -23.82
CA GLN A 271 19.49 13.26 -24.15
C GLN A 271 19.72 13.33 -25.67
N ASN A 272 20.94 13.69 -26.08
CA ASN A 272 21.42 13.65 -27.45
C ASN A 272 22.81 13.00 -27.54
N ASP A 273 23.27 12.70 -28.76
CA ASP A 273 24.57 12.06 -28.98
C ASP A 273 25.75 12.92 -28.49
N ASP A 274 25.64 14.23 -28.60
CA ASP A 274 26.66 15.16 -28.10
C ASP A 274 26.83 15.00 -26.58
N PHE A 275 25.73 14.86 -25.84
CA PHE A 275 25.77 14.65 -24.39
C PHE A 275 26.36 13.28 -24.03
N LEU A 276 25.95 12.23 -24.74
CA LEU A 276 26.47 10.86 -24.51
C LEU A 276 27.99 10.76 -24.70
N ASN A 277 28.56 11.59 -25.58
CA ASN A 277 29.99 11.62 -25.86
C ASN A 277 30.73 12.77 -25.16
N SER A 278 30.09 13.46 -24.21
CA SER A 278 30.61 14.70 -23.62
C SER A 278 31.61 14.52 -22.47
N CYS A 279 31.91 13.28 -22.07
CA CYS A 279 32.78 12.94 -20.94
C CYS A 279 34.12 12.38 -21.44
N THR A 280 35.20 12.60 -20.70
CA THR A 280 36.54 12.06 -21.00
C THR A 280 36.56 10.54 -21.12
N LYS A 281 35.80 9.84 -20.28
CA LYS A 281 35.69 8.37 -20.24
C LYS A 281 34.36 7.89 -20.83
N VAL A 282 34.17 8.10 -22.14
CA VAL A 282 32.89 7.90 -22.84
C VAL A 282 32.24 6.53 -22.57
N SER A 283 32.96 5.42 -22.76
CA SER A 283 32.41 4.07 -22.58
C SER A 283 31.92 3.83 -21.15
N VAL A 284 32.71 4.26 -20.17
CA VAL A 284 32.37 4.15 -18.73
C VAL A 284 31.17 5.01 -18.39
N PHE A 285 31.12 6.24 -18.91
CA PHE A 285 30.00 7.15 -18.70
C PHE A 285 28.69 6.59 -19.27
N LYS A 286 28.70 6.09 -20.52
CA LYS A 286 27.52 5.47 -21.14
C LYS A 286 27.01 4.26 -20.35
N SER A 287 27.91 3.41 -19.84
CA SER A 287 27.51 2.26 -19.01
C SER A 287 26.88 2.66 -17.68
N LEU A 288 27.52 3.58 -16.95
CA LEU A 288 27.00 4.05 -15.66
C LEU A 288 25.75 4.91 -15.81
N LEU A 289 25.62 5.66 -16.91
CA LEU A 289 24.42 6.44 -17.22
C LEU A 289 23.21 5.52 -17.43
N PHE A 290 23.35 4.45 -18.23
CA PHE A 290 22.28 3.48 -18.44
C PHE A 290 21.88 2.82 -17.12
N SER A 291 22.87 2.38 -16.33
CA SER A 291 22.65 1.79 -15.01
C SER A 291 21.94 2.74 -14.04
N LEU A 292 22.32 4.01 -13.99
CA LEU A 292 21.70 5.03 -13.15
C LEU A 292 20.25 5.32 -13.58
N CYS A 293 19.99 5.41 -14.89
CA CYS A 293 18.64 5.58 -15.43
C CYS A 293 17.75 4.36 -15.09
N LEU A 294 18.31 3.15 -15.15
CA LEU A 294 17.62 1.92 -14.78
C LEU A 294 17.35 1.88 -13.27
N PHE A 295 18.32 2.24 -12.43
CA PHE A 295 18.14 2.40 -10.98
C PHE A 295 17.01 3.39 -10.66
N HIS A 296 16.96 4.54 -11.35
CA HIS A 296 15.90 5.52 -11.16
C HIS A 296 14.52 4.93 -11.47
N GLY A 297 14.39 4.22 -12.60
CA GLY A 297 13.17 3.51 -12.95
C GLY A 297 12.79 2.46 -11.91
N VAL A 298 13.75 1.67 -11.44
CA VAL A 298 13.55 0.67 -10.38
C VAL A 298 13.09 1.32 -9.09
N ALA A 299 13.74 2.39 -8.63
CA ALA A 299 13.38 3.10 -7.40
C ALA A 299 11.97 3.72 -7.47
N LEU A 300 11.58 4.27 -8.61
CA LEU A 300 10.24 4.80 -8.84
C LEU A 300 9.16 3.72 -8.83
N GLU A 301 9.37 2.66 -9.61
CA GLU A 301 8.38 1.59 -9.78
C GLU A 301 8.30 0.70 -8.55
N ARG A 302 9.35 0.60 -7.73
CA ARG A 302 9.31 -0.15 -6.47
C ARG A 302 8.22 0.35 -5.52
N ARG A 303 7.83 1.63 -5.61
CA ARG A 303 6.71 2.21 -4.86
C ARG A 303 5.38 1.51 -5.10
N LYS A 304 5.18 0.89 -6.27
CA LYS A 304 3.92 0.21 -6.60
C LYS A 304 3.62 -0.94 -5.64
N PHE A 305 4.66 -1.60 -5.11
CA PHE A 305 4.53 -2.71 -4.17
C PHE A 305 4.22 -2.29 -2.73
N GLY A 306 3.96 -1.00 -2.46
CA GLY A 306 3.69 -0.50 -1.12
C GLY A 306 4.83 -0.84 -0.15
N ALA A 307 4.48 -1.33 1.04
CA ALA A 307 5.40 -1.60 2.14
C ALA A 307 6.44 -2.73 1.86
N LEU A 308 6.17 -3.60 0.87
CA LEU A 308 7.14 -4.58 0.36
C LEU A 308 8.29 -3.90 -0.41
N GLY A 309 7.97 -2.79 -1.09
CA GLY A 309 8.92 -1.96 -1.80
C GLY A 309 9.70 -1.06 -0.87
N PHE A 310 8.99 -0.10 -0.29
CA PHE A 310 9.48 0.82 0.74
C PHE A 310 8.35 1.02 1.76
N ASN A 311 8.69 1.06 3.05
CA ASN A 311 7.73 1.31 4.12
C ASN A 311 6.97 2.63 3.87
N ILE A 312 7.67 3.65 3.35
CA ILE A 312 7.10 4.95 2.99
C ILE A 312 7.17 5.13 1.46
N PRO A 313 6.09 5.57 0.80
CA PRO A 313 6.09 5.81 -0.64
C PRO A 313 6.84 7.11 -0.99
N TYR A 314 8.16 7.05 -1.09
CA TYR A 314 8.98 8.20 -1.47
C TYR A 314 8.72 8.63 -2.91
N GLU A 315 8.73 9.95 -3.13
CA GLU A 315 8.59 10.54 -4.44
C GLU A 315 9.96 10.95 -4.94
N TYR A 316 10.45 10.28 -6.00
CA TYR A 316 11.62 10.72 -6.74
C TYR A 316 11.18 11.47 -8.00
N THR A 317 11.96 12.47 -8.41
CA THR A 317 11.65 13.30 -9.56
C THR A 317 12.76 13.20 -10.61
N THR A 318 12.46 13.63 -11.83
CA THR A 318 13.47 13.77 -12.88
C THR A 318 14.58 14.74 -12.48
N GLY A 319 14.32 15.65 -11.54
CA GLY A 319 15.34 16.54 -10.96
C GLY A 319 16.43 15.77 -10.22
N ASP A 320 16.05 14.76 -9.43
CA ASP A 320 17.01 13.92 -8.70
C ASP A 320 17.91 13.15 -9.66
N LEU A 321 17.32 12.57 -10.71
CA LEU A 321 18.06 11.88 -11.76
C LEU A 321 19.05 12.83 -12.46
N ARG A 322 18.61 14.04 -12.86
CA ARG A 322 19.48 15.02 -13.53
C ARG A 322 20.65 15.45 -12.66
N ILE A 323 20.47 15.64 -11.36
CA ILE A 323 21.56 15.97 -10.44
C ILE A 323 22.55 14.81 -10.35
N CYS A 324 22.06 13.57 -10.22
CA CYS A 324 22.93 12.39 -10.19
C CYS A 324 23.72 12.21 -11.50
N ILE A 325 23.11 12.46 -12.66
CA ILE A 325 23.78 12.41 -13.96
C ILE A 325 24.89 13.47 -14.05
N SER A 326 24.60 14.71 -13.62
CA SER A 326 25.60 15.79 -13.59
C SER A 326 26.77 15.47 -12.67
N GLN A 327 26.50 14.92 -11.48
CA GLN A 327 27.53 14.48 -10.54
C GLN A 327 28.34 13.29 -11.09
N LEU A 328 27.69 12.33 -11.74
CA LEU A 328 28.35 11.22 -12.41
C LEU A 328 29.37 11.73 -13.42
N LYS A 329 28.96 12.66 -14.29
CA LYS A 329 29.86 13.28 -15.27
C LYS A 329 31.02 14.01 -14.59
N MET A 330 30.72 14.88 -13.63
CA MET A 330 31.72 15.64 -12.86
C MET A 330 32.78 14.72 -12.27
N PHE A 331 32.37 13.67 -11.56
CA PHE A 331 33.30 12.75 -10.90
C PHE A 331 34.13 11.93 -11.89
N LEU A 332 33.58 11.56 -13.04
CA LEU A 332 34.33 10.83 -14.06
C LEU A 332 35.39 11.71 -14.76
N ASP A 333 35.13 13.02 -14.88
CA ASP A 333 36.07 13.98 -15.47
C ASP A 333 37.14 14.45 -14.47
N GLU A 334 36.83 14.53 -13.17
CA GLU A 334 37.77 15.00 -12.13
C GLU A 334 38.72 13.90 -11.62
N TYR A 335 38.23 12.67 -11.44
CA TYR A 335 39.02 11.58 -10.85
C TYR A 335 39.62 10.69 -11.93
N GLU A 336 40.89 10.28 -11.78
CA GLU A 336 41.53 9.29 -12.67
C GLU A 336 40.96 7.88 -12.44
N GLU A 337 40.81 7.47 -11.19
CA GLU A 337 40.17 6.22 -10.80
C GLU A 337 38.65 6.36 -10.66
N LEU A 338 37.91 5.26 -10.82
CA LEU A 338 36.46 5.20 -10.70
C LEU A 338 35.99 5.36 -9.23
N PRO A 339 35.36 6.49 -8.85
CA PRO A 339 35.10 6.79 -7.45
C PRO A 339 33.73 6.23 -7.00
N PHE A 340 33.54 4.90 -7.07
CA PHE A 340 32.27 4.25 -6.70
C PHE A 340 31.79 4.60 -5.28
N LYS A 341 32.70 4.73 -4.31
CA LYS A 341 32.33 5.14 -2.94
C LYS A 341 31.68 6.53 -2.92
N CYS A 342 32.23 7.49 -3.68
CA CYS A 342 31.68 8.83 -3.78
C CYS A 342 30.33 8.82 -4.52
N LEU A 343 30.24 8.11 -5.65
CA LEU A 343 29.01 7.98 -6.43
C LEU A 343 27.87 7.34 -5.62
N THR A 344 28.16 6.25 -4.91
CA THR A 344 27.19 5.58 -4.03
C THR A 344 26.79 6.45 -2.85
N TYR A 345 27.73 7.23 -2.29
CA TYR A 345 27.41 8.17 -1.20
C TYR A 345 26.54 9.33 -1.67
N THR A 346 26.88 10.00 -2.78
CA THR A 346 26.12 11.15 -3.27
C THR A 346 24.74 10.74 -3.80
N ALA A 347 24.66 9.70 -4.63
CA ALA A 347 23.36 9.23 -5.12
C ALA A 347 22.54 8.60 -3.98
N GLY A 348 23.16 7.74 -3.18
CA GLY A 348 22.48 6.92 -2.18
C GLY A 348 22.14 7.63 -0.88
N HIS A 349 23.05 8.40 -0.29
CA HIS A 349 22.79 9.08 1.00
C HIS A 349 22.28 10.51 0.85
N ILE A 350 22.69 11.24 -0.19
CA ILE A 350 22.39 12.67 -0.34
C ILE A 350 21.18 12.90 -1.27
N ASN A 351 21.24 12.44 -2.52
CA ASN A 351 20.21 12.76 -3.51
C ASN A 351 18.94 11.95 -3.29
N TYR A 352 19.00 10.62 -3.46
CA TYR A 352 17.85 9.74 -3.23
C TYR A 352 17.63 9.53 -1.73
N GLY A 353 18.69 9.22 -0.96
CA GLY A 353 18.59 9.02 0.49
C GLY A 353 18.29 10.27 1.29
N GLY A 354 18.50 11.48 0.74
CA GLY A 354 18.05 12.71 1.38
C GLY A 354 16.53 12.82 1.51
N ARG A 355 15.79 12.09 0.67
CA ARG A 355 14.33 11.97 0.76
C ARG A 355 13.85 10.82 1.65
N VAL A 356 14.75 9.91 2.01
CA VAL A 356 14.42 8.71 2.79
C VAL A 356 14.51 9.01 4.27
N THR A 357 13.36 8.93 4.94
CA THR A 357 13.24 9.24 6.37
C THR A 357 13.33 8.00 7.26
N ASP A 358 13.01 6.81 6.74
CA ASP A 358 13.09 5.55 7.48
C ASP A 358 14.44 4.83 7.25
N ASP A 359 15.08 4.37 8.32
CA ASP A 359 16.39 3.73 8.25
C ASP A 359 16.35 2.36 7.56
N TRP A 360 15.24 1.62 7.68
CA TRP A 360 15.08 0.33 7.00
C TRP A 360 14.91 0.53 5.49
N ASP A 361 14.20 1.57 5.08
CA ASP A 361 14.11 1.98 3.68
C ASP A 361 15.46 2.48 3.15
N ARG A 362 16.24 3.21 3.96
CA ARG A 362 17.59 3.67 3.60
C ARG A 362 18.50 2.46 3.38
N ARG A 363 18.45 1.46 4.28
CA ARG A 363 19.14 0.17 4.11
C ARG A 363 18.73 -0.50 2.80
N CYS A 364 17.44 -0.54 2.49
CA CYS A 364 16.92 -1.13 1.24
C CYS A 364 17.47 -0.41 0.01
N MET A 365 17.34 0.91 -0.06
CA MET A 365 17.84 1.72 -1.18
C MET A 365 19.34 1.52 -1.41
N MET A 366 20.15 1.57 -0.36
CA MET A 366 21.61 1.42 -0.50
C MET A 366 21.98 0.03 -1.04
N ASN A 367 21.26 -1.01 -0.62
CA ASN A 367 21.44 -2.36 -1.16
C ASN A 367 21.05 -2.45 -2.64
N ILE A 368 19.94 -1.83 -3.05
CA ILE A 368 19.54 -1.76 -4.46
C ILE A 368 20.59 -0.99 -5.27
N LEU A 369 20.97 0.21 -4.84
CA LEU A 369 21.95 1.05 -5.54
C LEU A 369 23.29 0.35 -5.75
N SER A 370 23.72 -0.48 -4.80
CA SER A 370 24.98 -1.23 -4.90
C SER A 370 25.00 -2.27 -6.04
N ASP A 371 23.84 -2.69 -6.56
CA ASP A 371 23.78 -3.52 -7.77
C ASP A 371 24.03 -2.69 -9.05
N PHE A 372 23.63 -1.43 -9.05
CA PHE A 372 23.74 -0.52 -10.21
C PHE A 372 25.06 0.27 -10.23
N TYR A 373 25.68 0.50 -9.08
CA TYR A 373 27.01 1.10 -8.94
C TYR A 373 28.03 0.06 -8.46
N CYS A 374 28.42 -0.80 -9.40
CA CYS A 374 29.48 -1.79 -9.21
C CYS A 374 30.35 -1.93 -10.47
N TYR A 375 31.50 -2.57 -10.33
CA TYR A 375 32.40 -2.83 -11.45
C TYR A 375 31.80 -3.77 -12.50
N ASP A 376 30.87 -4.65 -12.11
CA ASP A 376 30.27 -5.62 -13.03
C ASP A 376 29.42 -4.96 -14.12
N VAL A 377 28.83 -3.79 -13.85
CA VAL A 377 28.04 -2.99 -14.80
C VAL A 377 28.89 -2.51 -16.00
N LEU A 378 30.21 -2.42 -15.84
CA LEU A 378 31.11 -2.03 -16.92
C LEU A 378 31.37 -3.16 -17.93
N LYS A 379 30.98 -4.40 -17.59
CA LYS A 379 31.13 -5.55 -18.50
C LYS A 379 30.01 -5.54 -19.54
N PRO A 380 30.30 -5.80 -20.82
CA PRO A 380 29.30 -5.75 -21.90
C PRO A 380 28.19 -6.78 -21.74
N ASP A 381 28.48 -7.95 -21.14
CA ASP A 381 27.50 -9.02 -20.89
C ASP A 381 26.78 -8.89 -19.54
N HIS A 382 26.87 -7.74 -18.88
CA HIS A 382 26.22 -7.55 -17.58
C HIS A 382 24.70 -7.64 -17.71
N LYS A 383 24.09 -8.42 -16.82
CA LYS A 383 22.65 -8.59 -16.70
C LYS A 383 22.20 -7.98 -15.38
N TYR A 384 21.19 -7.11 -15.46
CA TYR A 384 20.57 -6.48 -14.30
C TYR A 384 19.47 -7.35 -13.67
N SER A 385 19.02 -8.38 -14.39
CA SER A 385 18.10 -9.40 -13.90
C SER A 385 18.63 -10.81 -14.23
N GLU A 386 18.30 -11.81 -13.42
CA GLU A 386 18.60 -13.24 -13.61
C GLU A 386 18.09 -13.75 -14.98
N ALA A 387 16.88 -13.37 -15.40
CA ALA A 387 16.31 -13.70 -16.71
C ALA A 387 17.06 -13.07 -17.89
N GLY A 388 17.87 -12.02 -17.65
CA GLY A 388 18.64 -11.33 -18.68
C GLY A 388 17.84 -10.44 -19.61
N THR A 389 16.57 -10.15 -19.31
CA THR A 389 15.71 -9.22 -20.05
C THR A 389 16.29 -7.81 -20.04
N TYR A 390 16.76 -7.37 -18.87
CA TYR A 390 17.47 -6.10 -18.70
C TYR A 390 18.97 -6.39 -18.68
N ARG A 391 19.65 -6.01 -19.74
CA ARG A 391 21.10 -6.17 -19.92
C ARG A 391 21.77 -4.88 -20.33
N GLN A 392 23.08 -4.85 -20.16
CA GLN A 392 23.95 -3.83 -20.71
C GLN A 392 23.96 -3.92 -22.24
N ILE A 393 24.06 -2.77 -22.90
CA ILE A 393 24.22 -2.70 -24.36
C ILE A 393 25.58 -2.10 -24.71
N ASP A 394 25.98 -2.30 -25.95
CA ASP A 394 27.25 -1.80 -26.48
C ASP A 394 27.35 -0.28 -26.32
N THR A 395 28.49 0.19 -25.82
CA THR A 395 28.75 1.61 -25.60
C THR A 395 29.07 2.35 -26.89
N ASP A 396 29.31 1.63 -27.99
CA ASP A 396 29.45 2.21 -29.33
C ASP A 396 28.10 2.64 -29.95
N CYS A 397 26.97 2.25 -29.35
CA CYS A 397 25.64 2.69 -29.82
C CYS A 397 25.45 4.21 -29.71
N ASP A 398 24.72 4.75 -30.68
CA ASP A 398 24.15 6.09 -30.66
C ASP A 398 22.87 6.12 -29.80
N ASN A 399 22.35 7.32 -29.52
CA ASN A 399 21.14 7.52 -28.73
C ASN A 399 19.94 6.76 -29.32
N ASN A 400 19.86 6.68 -30.66
CA ASN A 400 18.80 5.94 -31.32
C ASN A 400 18.89 4.43 -31.07
N GLY A 401 20.10 3.86 -31.03
CA GLY A 401 20.35 2.47 -30.61
C GLY A 401 19.86 2.19 -29.19
N TYR A 402 20.15 3.08 -28.23
CA TYR A 402 19.58 2.98 -26.87
C TYR A 402 18.05 3.04 -26.88
N ILE A 403 17.45 3.98 -27.62
CA ILE A 403 15.99 4.11 -27.71
C ILE A 403 15.34 2.85 -28.32
N GLN A 404 15.94 2.27 -29.36
CA GLN A 404 15.45 1.03 -29.98
C GLN A 404 15.48 -0.14 -29.00
N TYR A 405 16.59 -0.30 -28.27
CA TYR A 405 16.68 -1.31 -27.23
C TYR A 405 15.61 -1.11 -26.14
N ILE A 406 15.44 0.12 -25.63
CA ILE A 406 14.42 0.40 -24.62
C ILE A 406 13.01 0.10 -25.16
N ARG A 407 12.73 0.41 -26.44
CA ARG A 407 11.45 0.06 -27.08
C ARG A 407 11.21 -1.45 -27.17
N SER A 408 12.26 -2.27 -27.20
CA SER A 408 12.15 -3.73 -27.20
C SER A 408 11.81 -4.34 -25.83
N LEU A 409 11.99 -3.59 -24.74
CA LEU A 409 11.69 -4.04 -23.38
C LEU A 409 10.19 -4.35 -23.18
N PRO A 410 9.83 -5.25 -22.26
CA PRO A 410 8.44 -5.55 -21.94
C PRO A 410 7.72 -4.32 -21.38
N ILE A 411 6.40 -4.26 -21.58
CA ILE A 411 5.54 -3.21 -21.02
C ILE A 411 5.31 -3.47 -19.53
N ASN A 412 5.12 -4.73 -19.16
CA ASN A 412 4.94 -5.17 -17.78
C ASN A 412 6.29 -5.62 -17.21
N ASP A 413 6.75 -4.94 -16.16
CA ASP A 413 7.99 -5.27 -15.49
C ASP A 413 7.81 -6.48 -14.57
N THR A 414 8.72 -7.45 -14.63
CA THR A 414 8.74 -8.60 -13.71
C THR A 414 9.26 -8.20 -12.33
N PRO A 415 8.83 -8.82 -11.20
CA PRO A 415 9.29 -8.49 -9.85
C PRO A 415 10.80 -8.65 -9.65
N GLU A 416 11.41 -9.50 -10.48
CA GLU A 416 12.81 -9.89 -10.44
C GLU A 416 13.79 -8.72 -10.61
N ILE A 417 13.53 -7.76 -11.51
CA ILE A 417 14.38 -6.56 -11.67
C ILE A 417 14.35 -5.65 -10.44
N PHE A 418 13.28 -5.73 -9.64
CA PHE A 418 13.20 -5.08 -8.35
C PHE A 418 13.85 -5.93 -7.24
N GLY A 419 14.38 -7.12 -7.54
CA GLY A 419 14.89 -8.03 -6.52
C GLY A 419 13.80 -8.59 -5.60
N MET A 420 12.54 -8.60 -6.05
CA MET A 420 11.40 -9.17 -5.31
C MET A 420 11.00 -10.55 -5.83
N HIS A 421 10.25 -11.29 -5.02
CA HIS A 421 9.64 -12.55 -5.41
C HIS A 421 8.38 -12.31 -6.27
N ASP A 422 7.98 -13.28 -7.09
CA ASP A 422 6.83 -13.15 -8.00
C ASP A 422 5.51 -12.87 -7.26
N ASN A 423 5.39 -13.34 -6.02
CA ASN A 423 4.26 -13.06 -5.13
C ASN A 423 4.04 -11.56 -4.91
N ALA A 424 5.06 -10.71 -5.05
CA ALA A 424 4.90 -9.26 -4.91
C ALA A 424 3.93 -8.69 -5.95
N ASN A 425 3.89 -9.24 -7.17
CA ASN A 425 2.90 -8.86 -8.17
C ASN A 425 1.47 -9.25 -7.76
N ILE A 426 1.31 -10.41 -7.12
CA ILE A 426 0.01 -10.87 -6.61
C ILE A 426 -0.46 -9.91 -5.51
N THR A 427 0.38 -9.60 -4.52
CA THR A 427 0.06 -8.64 -3.46
C THR A 427 -0.29 -7.26 -4.03
N PHE A 428 0.48 -6.78 -5.01
CA PHE A 428 0.19 -5.51 -5.68
C PHE A 428 -1.18 -5.52 -6.37
N ALA A 429 -1.46 -6.56 -7.17
CA ALA A 429 -2.71 -6.68 -7.91
C ALA A 429 -3.93 -6.90 -7.00
N GLN A 430 -3.78 -7.61 -5.87
CA GLN A 430 -4.80 -7.72 -4.83
C GLN A 430 -5.10 -6.36 -4.21
N ASN A 431 -4.06 -5.61 -3.82
CA ASN A 431 -4.22 -4.28 -3.24
C ASN A 431 -4.91 -3.31 -4.20
N GLU A 432 -4.56 -3.35 -5.50
CA GLU A 432 -5.23 -2.53 -6.53
C GLU A 432 -6.70 -2.94 -6.71
N SER A 433 -6.98 -4.24 -6.71
CA SER A 433 -8.35 -4.77 -6.80
C SER A 433 -9.20 -4.32 -5.61
N PHE A 434 -8.72 -4.50 -4.37
CA PHE A 434 -9.44 -4.04 -3.19
C PHE A 434 -9.54 -2.51 -3.09
N ALA A 435 -8.52 -1.76 -3.51
CA ALA A 435 -8.60 -0.29 -3.59
C ALA A 435 -9.68 0.15 -4.58
N THR A 436 -9.81 -0.52 -5.72
CA THR A 436 -10.85 -0.27 -6.72
C THR A 436 -12.23 -0.60 -6.16
N LEU A 437 -12.41 -1.76 -5.52
CA LEU A 437 -13.67 -2.15 -4.88
C LEU A 437 -14.07 -1.17 -3.77
N ASN A 438 -13.13 -0.76 -2.90
CA ASN A 438 -13.38 0.22 -1.85
C ASN A 438 -13.77 1.60 -2.41
N ALA A 439 -13.11 2.05 -3.47
CA ALA A 439 -13.52 3.28 -4.17
C ALA A 439 -14.95 3.16 -4.72
N LEU A 440 -15.32 2.01 -5.26
CA LEU A 440 -16.68 1.73 -5.76
C LEU A 440 -17.73 1.68 -4.64
N ILE A 441 -17.38 1.24 -3.42
CA ILE A 441 -18.24 1.32 -2.23
C ILE A 441 -18.57 2.79 -1.91
N HIS A 442 -17.56 3.65 -1.88
CA HIS A 442 -17.76 5.07 -1.55
C HIS A 442 -18.56 5.83 -2.62
N LEU A 443 -18.58 5.34 -3.86
CA LEU A 443 -19.37 5.90 -4.96
C LEU A 443 -20.83 5.41 -4.97
N GLN A 444 -21.22 4.49 -4.08
CA GLN A 444 -22.60 4.02 -4.02
C GLN A 444 -23.55 5.12 -3.50
N PRO A 445 -24.74 5.27 -4.10
CA PRO A 445 -25.75 6.18 -3.59
C PRO A 445 -26.22 5.72 -2.21
N LYS A 446 -26.16 6.62 -1.22
CA LYS A 446 -26.54 6.33 0.17
C LYS A 446 -28.06 6.14 0.38
N SER A 447 -28.88 6.36 -0.64
CA SER A 447 -30.34 6.54 -0.51
C SER A 447 -31.20 5.61 -1.38
N SER A 448 -30.66 4.58 -2.02
CA SER A 448 -31.45 3.66 -2.85
C SER A 448 -31.55 2.26 -2.23
N SER A 449 -32.57 2.04 -1.40
CA SER A 449 -33.04 0.69 -1.06
C SER A 449 -34.55 0.63 -1.26
N ALA A 450 -34.98 0.42 -2.52
CA ALA A 450 -36.38 0.16 -2.84
C ALA A 450 -36.76 -1.33 -2.67
N SER A 451 -35.81 -2.22 -2.36
CA SER A 451 -36.07 -3.68 -2.34
C SER A 451 -35.12 -4.51 -1.48
N GLY A 452 -34.60 -3.98 -0.36
CA GLY A 452 -33.70 -4.73 0.55
C GLY A 452 -33.86 -4.33 2.02
N ARG A 453 -33.18 -5.06 2.92
CA ARG A 453 -33.06 -4.70 4.35
C ARG A 453 -32.64 -3.24 4.50
N SER A 454 -33.24 -2.53 5.45
CA SER A 454 -32.85 -1.13 5.67
C SER A 454 -31.41 -1.07 6.19
N SER A 455 -30.71 0.03 5.88
CA SER A 455 -29.37 0.28 6.43
C SER A 455 -29.39 0.29 7.95
N GLU A 456 -30.48 0.80 8.53
CA GLU A 456 -30.73 0.81 9.98
C GLU A 456 -30.85 -0.58 10.57
N GLU A 457 -31.61 -1.48 9.95
CA GLU A 457 -31.79 -2.86 10.41
C GLU A 457 -30.48 -3.64 10.39
N THR A 458 -29.70 -3.46 9.31
CA THR A 458 -28.38 -4.09 9.15
C THR A 458 -27.41 -3.64 10.24
N VAL A 459 -27.34 -2.34 10.51
CA VAL A 459 -26.46 -1.78 11.55
C VAL A 459 -26.96 -2.18 12.94
N GLU A 460 -28.27 -2.22 13.18
CA GLU A 460 -28.85 -2.66 14.46
C GLU A 460 -28.52 -4.13 14.76
N GLU A 461 -28.66 -5.03 13.79
CA GLU A 461 -28.32 -6.45 13.92
C GLU A 461 -26.83 -6.65 14.23
N ALA A 462 -25.95 -6.04 13.42
CA ALA A 462 -24.50 -6.12 13.61
C ALA A 462 -24.08 -5.56 14.98
N THR A 463 -24.64 -4.42 15.40
CA THR A 463 -24.32 -3.81 16.69
C THR A 463 -24.78 -4.67 17.86
N LYS A 464 -25.94 -5.32 17.76
CA LYS A 464 -26.44 -6.26 18.78
C LYS A 464 -25.57 -7.51 18.87
N ALA A 465 -25.13 -8.06 17.74
CA ALA A 465 -24.22 -9.21 17.71
C ALA A 465 -22.90 -8.88 18.42
N ILE A 466 -22.27 -7.75 18.06
CA ILE A 466 -21.04 -7.27 18.71
C ILE A 466 -21.26 -7.07 20.22
N LEU A 467 -22.36 -6.44 20.63
CA LEU A 467 -22.67 -6.26 22.06
C LEU A 467 -22.89 -7.56 22.83
N ALA A 468 -23.32 -8.63 22.16
CA ALA A 468 -23.52 -9.94 22.77
C ALA A 468 -22.19 -10.68 22.96
N GLU A 469 -21.24 -10.51 22.03
CA GLU A 469 -19.94 -11.20 22.04
C GLU A 469 -18.85 -10.46 22.83
N VAL A 470 -18.88 -9.13 22.86
CA VAL A 470 -17.85 -8.32 23.50
C VAL A 470 -17.80 -8.58 25.03
N PRO A 471 -16.65 -9.02 25.57
CA PRO A 471 -16.52 -9.30 27.00
C PRO A 471 -16.72 -8.06 27.88
N GLN A 472 -17.13 -8.29 29.13
CA GLN A 472 -17.17 -7.23 30.12
C GLN A 472 -15.76 -6.76 30.48
N PRO A 473 -15.57 -5.48 30.87
CA PRO A 473 -14.29 -4.99 31.35
C PRO A 473 -13.75 -5.82 32.52
N PHE A 474 -12.45 -6.05 32.55
CA PHE A 474 -11.75 -6.76 33.61
C PHE A 474 -11.98 -6.10 34.98
N PRO A 475 -12.14 -6.88 36.07
CA PRO A 475 -12.38 -6.36 37.40
C PRO A 475 -11.15 -5.64 37.96
N LEU A 476 -11.39 -4.67 38.87
CA LEU A 476 -10.30 -3.94 39.53
C LEU A 476 -9.43 -4.81 40.45
N ALA A 477 -9.97 -5.96 40.89
CA ALA A 477 -9.26 -6.93 41.73
C ALA A 477 -7.98 -7.51 41.09
N VAL A 478 -7.80 -7.35 39.77
CA VAL A 478 -6.54 -7.72 39.09
C VAL A 478 -5.34 -6.97 39.66
N MET A 479 -5.53 -5.71 40.09
CA MET A 479 -4.47 -4.90 40.73
C MET A 479 -4.02 -5.46 42.08
N GLU A 480 -4.94 -6.09 42.81
CA GLU A 480 -4.63 -6.73 44.10
C GLU A 480 -3.92 -8.08 43.88
N LYS A 481 -4.32 -8.84 42.86
CA LYS A 481 -3.72 -10.14 42.52
C LYS A 481 -2.31 -10.02 41.94
N TYR A 482 -2.04 -8.98 41.14
CA TYR A 482 -0.75 -8.73 40.51
C TYR A 482 -0.20 -7.35 40.88
N PRO A 483 0.26 -7.14 42.13
CA PRO A 483 0.80 -5.86 42.55
C PRO A 483 2.08 -5.53 41.78
N VAL A 484 2.39 -4.23 41.68
CA VAL A 484 3.65 -3.75 41.11
C VAL A 484 4.78 -4.18 42.03
N LEU A 485 5.56 -5.16 41.58
CA LEU A 485 6.70 -5.71 42.32
C LEU A 485 7.99 -5.32 41.61
N TYR A 486 9.01 -4.98 42.40
CA TYR A 486 10.34 -4.71 41.86
C TYR A 486 10.97 -5.96 41.24
N GLU A 487 10.65 -7.17 41.72
CA GLU A 487 11.24 -8.41 41.20
C GLU A 487 10.52 -8.93 39.95
N GLU A 488 9.27 -8.50 39.70
CA GLU A 488 8.43 -8.99 38.61
C GLU A 488 7.83 -7.83 37.81
N SER A 489 8.57 -7.35 36.80
CA SER A 489 8.10 -6.31 35.88
C SER A 489 6.89 -6.75 35.06
N MET A 490 6.65 -8.04 34.87
CA MET A 490 5.52 -8.53 34.05
C MET A 490 4.16 -8.19 34.65
N ASN A 491 4.06 -8.06 35.98
CA ASN A 491 2.85 -7.58 36.63
C ASN A 491 2.49 -6.17 36.15
N THR A 492 3.49 -5.29 36.02
CA THR A 492 3.26 -3.92 35.55
C THR A 492 2.79 -3.90 34.09
N VAL A 493 3.37 -4.76 33.25
CA VAL A 493 2.96 -4.91 31.85
C VAL A 493 1.49 -5.36 31.78
N LEU A 494 1.13 -6.42 32.51
CA LEU A 494 -0.24 -6.92 32.56
C LEU A 494 -1.24 -5.83 32.98
N LEU A 495 -0.94 -5.09 34.06
CA LEU A 495 -1.83 -4.02 34.54
C LEU A 495 -2.03 -2.91 33.49
N GLN A 496 -0.96 -2.49 32.81
CA GLN A 496 -1.05 -1.47 31.75
C GLN A 496 -1.89 -1.95 30.56
N GLU A 497 -1.74 -3.22 30.18
CA GLU A 497 -2.52 -3.86 29.12
C GLU A 497 -4.00 -3.96 29.49
N VAL A 498 -4.31 -4.41 30.70
CA VAL A 498 -5.69 -4.47 31.24
C VAL A 498 -6.35 -3.09 31.24
N ILE A 499 -5.64 -2.04 31.67
CA ILE A 499 -6.16 -0.66 31.65
C ILE A 499 -6.52 -0.22 30.22
N ARG A 500 -5.69 -0.57 29.23
CA ARG A 500 -5.93 -0.22 27.82
C ARG A 500 -7.11 -0.98 27.24
N TYR A 501 -7.17 -2.29 27.44
CA TYR A 501 -8.32 -3.10 27.01
C TYR A 501 -9.62 -2.64 27.67
N ASN A 502 -9.60 -2.33 28.98
CA ASN A 502 -10.79 -1.80 29.67
C ASN A 502 -11.29 -0.49 29.08
N ARG A 503 -10.39 0.44 28.73
CA ARG A 503 -10.78 1.71 28.08
C ARG A 503 -11.41 1.49 26.70
N LEU A 504 -10.93 0.49 25.95
CA LEU A 504 -11.47 0.12 24.65
C LEU A 504 -12.85 -0.54 24.80
N LEU A 505 -12.96 -1.58 25.63
CA LEU A 505 -14.20 -2.31 25.87
C LEU A 505 -15.32 -1.39 26.38
N GLN A 506 -15.01 -0.49 27.30
CA GLN A 506 -15.97 0.52 27.78
C GLN A 506 -16.46 1.45 26.67
N GLU A 507 -15.57 1.86 25.75
CA GLU A 507 -15.96 2.71 24.62
C GLU A 507 -16.86 1.96 23.63
N ILE A 508 -16.53 0.71 23.31
CA ILE A 508 -17.34 -0.14 22.43
C ILE A 508 -18.73 -0.32 23.02
N ILE A 509 -18.83 -0.71 24.29
CA ILE A 509 -20.12 -0.94 24.97
C ILE A 509 -20.95 0.35 25.02
N ARG A 510 -20.34 1.49 25.35
CA ARG A 510 -21.03 2.78 25.44
C ARG A 510 -21.54 3.23 24.07
N SER A 511 -20.65 3.34 23.09
CA SER A 511 -20.98 3.83 21.74
C SER A 511 -21.96 2.91 21.01
N SER A 512 -21.87 1.59 21.20
CA SER A 512 -22.82 0.62 20.64
C SER A 512 -24.22 0.77 21.24
N ARG A 513 -24.34 1.06 22.54
CA ARG A 513 -25.64 1.37 23.16
C ARG A 513 -26.21 2.70 22.68
N ASP A 514 -25.34 3.69 22.47
CA ASP A 514 -25.75 5.02 22.02
C ASP A 514 -26.24 4.99 20.56
N ILE A 515 -25.59 4.23 19.67
CA ILE A 515 -26.06 4.10 18.28
C ILE A 515 -27.39 3.35 18.20
N LEU A 516 -27.60 2.30 18.99
CA LEU A 516 -28.89 1.58 19.05
C LEU A 516 -30.03 2.49 19.53
N LYS A 517 -29.73 3.42 20.45
CA LYS A 517 -30.71 4.44 20.88
C LYS A 517 -30.91 5.52 19.80
N ALA A 518 -29.86 5.90 19.08
CA ALA A 518 -29.94 6.91 18.02
C ALA A 518 -30.78 6.42 16.83
N ILE A 519 -30.62 5.16 16.42
CA ILE A 519 -31.45 4.51 15.38
C ILE A 519 -32.94 4.55 15.79
N LYS A 520 -33.24 4.36 17.08
CA LYS A 520 -34.62 4.44 17.62
C LYS A 520 -35.11 5.87 17.86
N GLY A 521 -34.33 6.91 17.53
CA GLY A 521 -34.67 8.31 17.77
C GLY A 521 -34.63 8.76 19.24
N LEU A 522 -34.07 7.94 20.15
CA LEU A 522 -33.97 8.25 21.59
C LEU A 522 -32.75 9.12 21.94
N VAL A 523 -31.75 9.16 21.05
CA VAL A 523 -30.52 9.96 21.17
C VAL A 523 -30.30 10.69 19.83
N VAL A 524 -29.77 11.91 19.88
CA VAL A 524 -29.47 12.68 18.67
C VAL A 524 -28.32 12.03 17.91
N MET A 525 -28.51 11.83 16.60
CA MET A 525 -27.48 11.36 15.68
C MET A 525 -26.40 12.44 15.51
N SER A 526 -25.39 12.39 16.36
CA SER A 526 -24.22 13.28 16.28
C SER A 526 -23.27 12.87 15.16
N GLU A 527 -22.42 13.78 14.67
CA GLU A 527 -21.44 13.49 13.61
C GLU A 527 -20.56 12.24 13.91
N PRO A 528 -20.06 12.01 15.15
CA PRO A 528 -19.32 10.79 15.46
C PRO A 528 -20.17 9.51 15.38
N LEU A 529 -21.45 9.58 15.76
CA LEU A 529 -22.37 8.45 15.65
C LEU A 529 -22.76 8.19 14.20
N GLU A 530 -22.92 9.22 13.39
CA GLU A 530 -23.16 9.09 11.95
C GLU A 530 -21.97 8.44 11.23
N LYS A 531 -20.74 8.85 11.56
CA LYS A 531 -19.52 8.20 11.07
C LYS A 531 -19.45 6.74 11.50
N MET A 532 -19.77 6.46 12.77
CA MET A 532 -19.82 5.08 13.28
C MET A 532 -20.87 4.24 12.55
N PHE A 533 -22.08 4.75 12.36
CA PHE A 533 -23.14 4.08 11.60
C PHE A 533 -22.68 3.71 10.19
N ASN A 534 -22.08 4.68 9.48
CA ASN A 534 -21.55 4.44 8.15
C ASN A 534 -20.45 3.37 8.16
N SER A 535 -19.54 3.38 9.15
CA SER A 535 -18.46 2.39 9.26
C SER A 535 -19.02 0.99 9.51
N LEU A 536 -19.96 0.86 10.46
CA LEU A 536 -20.62 -0.42 10.77
C LEU A 536 -21.39 -0.97 9.56
N TYR A 537 -22.03 -0.08 8.78
CA TYR A 537 -22.77 -0.47 7.58
C TYR A 537 -21.88 -1.05 6.47
N ILE A 538 -20.64 -0.56 6.35
CA ILE A 538 -19.66 -1.00 5.35
C ILE A 538 -18.63 -2.01 5.88
N ASN A 539 -18.87 -2.61 7.05
CA ASN A 539 -17.98 -3.61 7.67
C ASN A 539 -16.58 -3.06 8.03
N GLU A 540 -16.48 -1.76 8.35
CA GLU A 540 -15.26 -1.09 8.80
C GLU A 540 -15.28 -0.80 10.31
N VAL A 541 -14.11 -0.85 10.94
CA VAL A 541 -13.96 -0.52 12.37
C VAL A 541 -14.17 0.99 12.58
N PRO A 542 -15.16 1.40 13.40
CA PRO A 542 -15.43 2.81 13.65
C PRO A 542 -14.23 3.58 14.21
N SER A 543 -14.02 4.80 13.71
CA SER A 543 -12.92 5.68 14.18
C SER A 543 -12.91 5.96 15.69
N LEU A 544 -14.08 5.89 16.35
CA LEU A 544 -14.20 6.01 17.81
C LEU A 544 -13.46 4.88 18.54
N TRP A 545 -13.50 3.67 17.97
CA TRP A 545 -12.84 2.49 18.52
C TRP A 545 -11.36 2.50 18.13
N SER A 546 -11.04 2.74 16.85
CA SER A 546 -9.66 2.74 16.34
C SER A 546 -8.73 3.72 17.07
N LYS A 547 -9.24 4.89 17.50
CA LYS A 547 -8.47 5.85 18.32
C LYS A 547 -8.03 5.32 19.69
N LYS A 548 -8.77 4.34 20.23
CA LYS A 548 -8.50 3.69 21.52
C LYS A 548 -8.07 2.25 21.36
N ALA A 549 -7.93 1.75 20.14
CA ALA A 549 -7.58 0.37 19.82
C ALA A 549 -6.09 0.24 19.47
N TYR A 550 -5.64 -1.00 19.37
CA TYR A 550 -4.36 -1.33 18.80
C TYR A 550 -4.41 -1.13 17.27
N PRO A 551 -3.28 -0.83 16.61
CA PRO A 551 -3.23 -0.74 15.16
C PRO A 551 -3.70 -2.05 14.50
N SER A 552 -4.65 -1.96 13.58
CA SER A 552 -5.17 -3.11 12.83
C SER A 552 -5.69 -2.65 11.47
N LEU A 553 -5.62 -3.54 10.48
CA LEU A 553 -6.18 -3.35 9.14
C LEU A 553 -7.36 -4.29 8.88
N LYS A 554 -7.77 -5.07 9.89
CA LYS A 554 -8.85 -6.05 9.77
C LYS A 554 -10.20 -5.37 9.56
N PRO A 555 -11.09 -5.97 8.73
CA PRO A 555 -12.49 -5.57 8.68
C PRO A 555 -13.19 -5.83 10.03
N LEU A 556 -14.35 -5.21 10.23
CA LEU A 556 -15.05 -5.21 11.52
C LEU A 556 -15.32 -6.61 12.09
N ALA A 557 -15.75 -7.56 11.26
CA ALA A 557 -16.00 -8.94 11.68
C ALA A 557 -14.73 -9.61 12.24
N SER A 558 -13.68 -9.72 11.42
CA SER A 558 -12.38 -10.26 11.80
C SER A 558 -11.72 -9.52 12.97
N TRP A 559 -11.91 -8.19 13.06
CA TRP A 559 -11.39 -7.39 14.15
C TRP A 559 -12.07 -7.72 15.49
N THR A 560 -13.37 -8.01 15.46
CA THR A 560 -14.12 -8.42 16.67
C THR A 560 -13.63 -9.78 17.19
N GLU A 561 -13.39 -10.74 16.30
CA GLU A 561 -12.83 -12.05 16.64
C GLU A 561 -11.41 -11.92 17.22
N ASP A 562 -10.55 -11.10 16.59
CA ASP A 562 -9.18 -10.82 17.07
C ASP A 562 -9.20 -10.14 18.46
N LEU A 563 -10.10 -9.18 18.67
CA LEU A 563 -10.31 -8.54 19.98
C LEU A 563 -10.71 -9.56 21.04
N LEU A 564 -11.63 -10.48 20.73
CA LEU A 564 -12.07 -11.51 21.66
C LEU A 564 -10.90 -12.45 22.03
N ALA A 565 -10.13 -12.91 21.05
CA ALA A 565 -8.96 -13.76 21.28
C ALA A 565 -7.91 -13.07 22.16
N ARG A 566 -7.66 -11.76 21.96
CA ARG A 566 -6.75 -10.95 22.79
C ARG A 566 -7.22 -10.82 24.22
N VAL A 567 -8.51 -10.53 24.41
CA VAL A 567 -9.10 -10.41 25.74
C VAL A 567 -9.06 -11.76 26.47
N GLN A 568 -9.32 -12.87 25.77
CA GLN A 568 -9.18 -14.22 26.31
C GLN A 568 -7.74 -14.54 26.71
N PHE A 569 -6.74 -14.14 25.92
CA PHE A 569 -5.33 -14.31 26.26
C PHE A 569 -4.97 -13.59 27.58
N ILE A 570 -5.40 -12.33 27.73
CA ILE A 570 -5.18 -11.56 28.97
C ILE A 570 -5.97 -12.16 30.13
N GLN A 571 -7.20 -12.61 29.91
CA GLN A 571 -8.02 -13.26 30.93
C GLN A 571 -7.38 -14.56 31.43
N HIS A 572 -6.86 -15.39 30.53
CA HIS A 572 -6.16 -16.62 30.89
C HIS A 572 -4.91 -16.33 31.74
N TRP A 573 -4.16 -15.27 31.40
CA TRP A 573 -3.05 -14.81 32.23
C TRP A 573 -3.54 -14.41 33.64
N ILE A 574 -4.60 -13.60 33.73
CA ILE A 574 -5.17 -13.18 35.01
C ILE A 574 -5.58 -14.39 35.86
N ASP A 575 -6.17 -15.43 35.26
CA ASP A 575 -6.73 -16.56 36.00
C ASP A 575 -5.67 -17.61 36.36
N ALA A 576 -4.89 -18.05 35.38
CA ALA A 576 -3.95 -19.17 35.48
C ALA A 576 -2.49 -18.75 35.78
N GLY A 577 -2.18 -17.44 35.77
CA GLY A 577 -0.82 -16.94 35.98
C GLY A 577 -0.06 -16.66 34.69
N VAL A 578 1.23 -16.34 34.81
CA VAL A 578 2.05 -15.91 33.67
C VAL A 578 2.12 -17.01 32.58
N PRO A 579 1.86 -16.70 31.30
CA PRO A 579 1.95 -17.69 30.23
C PRO A 579 3.34 -18.32 30.08
N THR A 580 3.42 -19.55 29.56
CA THR A 580 4.70 -20.18 29.17
C THR A 580 5.22 -19.59 27.86
N VAL A 581 4.32 -19.45 26.88
CA VAL A 581 4.58 -18.80 25.59
C VAL A 581 3.66 -17.58 25.46
N PHE A 582 4.26 -16.42 25.19
CA PHE A 582 3.53 -15.18 25.04
C PHE A 582 3.09 -14.96 23.59
N TRP A 583 1.82 -14.60 23.40
CA TRP A 583 1.35 -14.15 22.10
C TRP A 583 1.73 -12.67 21.92
N ILE A 584 2.90 -12.41 21.31
CA ILE A 584 3.45 -11.04 21.23
C ILE A 584 2.48 -10.09 20.50
N SER A 585 1.81 -10.61 19.49
CA SER A 585 0.85 -9.88 18.68
C SER A 585 -0.43 -9.56 19.42
N GLY A 586 -0.71 -10.26 20.51
CA GLY A 586 -1.87 -10.02 21.38
C GLY A 586 -1.72 -8.80 22.29
N PHE A 587 -0.52 -8.26 22.46
CA PHE A 587 -0.30 -7.05 23.26
C PHE A 587 -0.72 -5.78 22.52
N PHE A 588 -1.26 -4.85 23.28
CA PHE A 588 -1.52 -3.48 22.86
C PHE A 588 -0.21 -2.72 22.61
N PHE A 589 0.79 -2.96 23.45
CA PHE A 589 2.12 -2.37 23.31
C PHE A 589 3.24 -3.37 23.63
N PRO A 590 3.62 -4.18 22.61
CA PRO A 590 4.65 -5.20 22.74
C PRO A 590 5.99 -4.68 23.27
N GLN A 591 6.33 -3.40 23.03
CA GLN A 591 7.57 -2.80 23.53
C GLN A 591 7.64 -2.80 25.06
N ALA A 592 6.54 -2.58 25.77
CA ALA A 592 6.55 -2.67 27.24
C ALA A 592 6.83 -4.09 27.73
N PHE A 593 6.32 -5.10 27.02
CA PHE A 593 6.61 -6.50 27.30
C PHE A 593 8.10 -6.83 27.08
N LEU A 594 8.69 -6.38 25.96
CA LEU A 594 10.11 -6.57 25.67
C LEU A 594 10.99 -5.91 26.74
N THR A 595 10.72 -4.64 27.07
CA THR A 595 11.46 -3.93 28.13
C THR A 595 11.25 -4.59 29.50
N GLY A 596 10.05 -5.06 29.82
CA GLY A 596 9.77 -5.80 31.05
C GLY A 596 10.61 -7.07 31.17
N THR A 597 10.82 -7.77 30.05
CA THR A 597 11.65 -8.99 30.02
C THR A 597 13.12 -8.66 30.30
N LEU A 598 13.64 -7.61 29.66
CA LEU A 598 15.00 -7.13 29.91
C LEU A 598 15.19 -6.64 31.35
N GLN A 599 14.19 -5.96 31.93
CA GLN A 599 14.21 -5.50 33.31
C GLN A 599 14.29 -6.66 34.32
N ASN A 600 13.50 -7.72 34.11
CA ASN A 600 13.56 -8.91 34.98
C ASN A 600 14.96 -9.53 34.97
N TYR A 601 15.55 -9.68 33.79
CA TYR A 601 16.91 -10.22 33.67
C TYR A 601 17.97 -9.27 34.26
N ALA A 602 17.89 -7.96 33.98
CA ALA A 602 18.78 -6.95 34.54
C ALA A 602 18.82 -6.99 36.07
N ARG A 603 17.64 -7.17 36.70
CA ARG A 603 17.50 -7.26 38.16
C ARG A 603 18.01 -8.59 38.71
N LYS A 604 17.67 -9.72 38.07
CA LYS A 604 18.16 -11.06 38.45
C LYS A 604 19.69 -11.14 38.37
N SER A 605 20.28 -10.61 37.30
CA SER A 605 21.71 -10.69 37.02
C SER A 605 22.53 -9.52 37.58
N VAL A 606 21.87 -8.48 38.11
CA VAL A 606 22.49 -7.24 38.62
C VAL A 606 23.40 -6.57 37.57
N ILE A 607 22.86 -6.37 36.37
CA ILE A 607 23.54 -5.74 35.21
C ILE A 607 22.72 -4.51 34.77
N SER A 608 23.39 -3.48 34.23
CA SER A 608 22.69 -2.32 33.65
C SER A 608 21.86 -2.73 32.44
N ILE A 609 20.57 -2.35 32.41
CA ILE A 609 19.66 -2.64 31.29
C ILE A 609 20.18 -2.16 29.94
N ASP A 610 20.92 -1.04 29.93
CA ASP A 610 21.46 -0.45 28.69
C ASP A 610 22.52 -1.32 28.01
N THR A 611 23.08 -2.28 28.74
CA THR A 611 24.09 -3.22 28.22
C THR A 611 23.49 -4.56 27.77
N ILE A 612 22.18 -4.74 27.93
CA ILE A 612 21.50 -6.01 27.69
C ILE A 612 20.76 -5.94 26.35
N THR A 613 20.95 -6.96 25.53
CA THR A 613 20.25 -7.13 24.26
C THR A 613 19.69 -8.54 24.15
N PHE A 614 18.77 -8.78 23.22
CA PHE A 614 18.27 -10.13 22.97
C PHE A 614 19.18 -10.87 21.98
N ASP A 615 19.50 -12.12 22.32
CA ASP A 615 19.80 -13.18 21.38
C ASP A 615 18.50 -13.90 20.98
N PHE A 616 18.48 -14.47 19.77
CA PHE A 616 17.27 -15.02 19.17
C PHE A 616 17.48 -16.48 18.80
N LYS A 617 16.64 -17.38 19.35
CA LYS A 617 16.66 -18.80 19.01
C LYS A 617 15.31 -19.23 18.51
N VAL A 618 15.26 -19.80 17.30
CA VAL A 618 14.02 -20.34 16.74
C VAL A 618 13.85 -21.78 17.22
N MET A 619 12.70 -22.07 17.83
CA MET A 619 12.38 -23.37 18.41
C MET A 619 11.87 -24.34 17.33
N LYS A 620 12.13 -25.64 17.52
CA LYS A 620 11.57 -26.70 16.67
C LYS A 620 10.15 -27.10 17.07
N GLU A 621 9.87 -27.00 18.35
CA GLU A 621 8.62 -27.45 18.96
C GLU A 621 7.51 -26.44 18.70
N HIS A 622 6.30 -26.95 18.49
CA HIS A 622 5.12 -26.11 18.40
C HIS A 622 4.84 -25.47 19.77
N TYR A 623 4.25 -24.26 19.79
CA TYR A 623 4.08 -23.52 21.04
C TYR A 623 3.23 -24.26 22.09
N GLU A 624 2.33 -25.16 21.66
CA GLU A 624 1.46 -25.95 22.53
C GLU A 624 2.20 -27.06 23.27
N ASP A 625 3.32 -27.51 22.71
CA ASP A 625 4.15 -28.57 23.30
C ASP A 625 5.09 -28.03 24.40
N ILE A 626 5.29 -26.70 24.45
CA ILE A 626 6.17 -26.02 25.40
C ILE A 626 5.45 -25.80 26.73
N LYS A 627 5.68 -26.71 27.69
CA LYS A 627 5.02 -26.71 29.01
C LYS A 627 5.80 -25.98 30.10
N GLU A 628 7.09 -25.74 29.90
CA GLU A 628 7.96 -25.10 30.89
C GLU A 628 8.44 -23.73 30.42
N ARG A 629 8.64 -22.82 31.38
CA ARG A 629 9.20 -21.49 31.10
C ARG A 629 10.71 -21.57 30.94
N PRO A 630 11.32 -20.70 30.11
CA PRO A 630 12.77 -20.63 30.03
C PRO A 630 13.33 -20.05 31.33
N GLU A 631 14.56 -20.45 31.69
CA GLU A 631 15.25 -19.93 32.88
C GLU A 631 15.51 -18.42 32.79
N ASP A 632 15.85 -17.96 31.59
CA ASP A 632 16.05 -16.56 31.24
C ASP A 632 15.30 -16.22 29.95
N GLY A 633 14.69 -15.04 29.93
CA GLY A 633 13.97 -14.52 28.76
C GLY A 633 12.54 -15.02 28.63
N CYS A 634 12.04 -15.11 27.40
CA CYS A 634 10.66 -15.51 27.13
C CYS A 634 10.48 -16.17 25.76
N TYR A 635 9.50 -17.07 25.64
CA TYR A 635 9.06 -17.60 24.36
C TYR A 635 7.94 -16.73 23.78
N ILE A 636 8.01 -16.42 22.50
CA ILE A 636 7.01 -15.64 21.77
C ILE A 636 6.43 -16.39 20.58
N ARG A 637 5.15 -16.15 20.29
CA ARG A 637 4.44 -16.64 19.10
C ARG A 637 3.59 -15.56 18.44
N GLY A 638 3.08 -15.88 17.25
CA GLY A 638 2.08 -15.09 16.52
C GLY A 638 2.67 -14.06 15.57
N LEU A 639 3.87 -14.32 15.05
CA LEU A 639 4.51 -13.50 14.03
C LEU A 639 4.30 -14.16 12.66
N TYR A 640 4.03 -13.36 11.64
CA TYR A 640 3.91 -13.80 10.25
C TYR A 640 5.10 -13.27 9.45
N VAL A 641 5.70 -14.09 8.60
CA VAL A 641 6.78 -13.68 7.68
C VAL A 641 6.16 -13.28 6.34
N GLU A 642 6.52 -12.09 5.85
CA GLU A 642 6.14 -11.58 4.53
C GLU A 642 7.38 -11.48 3.63
N GLY A 643 7.24 -11.87 2.35
CA GLY A 643 8.32 -11.81 1.35
C GLY A 643 9.35 -12.94 1.44
N ALA A 644 9.17 -13.87 2.39
CA ALA A 644 9.92 -15.10 2.55
C ALA A 644 9.08 -16.13 3.31
N ARG A 645 9.65 -17.32 3.53
CA ARG A 645 9.04 -18.39 4.32
C ARG A 645 10.03 -18.95 5.33
N TRP A 646 9.57 -19.27 6.53
CA TRP A 646 10.35 -20.09 7.46
C TRP A 646 10.30 -21.56 7.03
N ASP A 647 11.46 -22.17 6.78
CA ASP A 647 11.53 -23.61 6.53
C ASP A 647 11.81 -24.37 7.84
N PRO A 648 10.84 -25.14 8.37
CA PRO A 648 11.02 -25.85 9.64
C PRO A 648 11.97 -27.05 9.53
N VAL A 649 12.19 -27.58 8.32
CA VAL A 649 13.06 -28.75 8.09
C VAL A 649 14.52 -28.30 8.11
N GLU A 650 14.83 -27.28 7.32
CA GLU A 650 16.18 -26.72 7.21
C GLU A 650 16.50 -25.70 8.31
N GLN A 651 15.50 -25.29 9.09
CA GLN A 651 15.59 -24.27 10.14
C GLN A 651 16.23 -22.96 9.69
N GLN A 652 15.85 -22.49 8.50
CA GLN A 652 16.35 -21.25 7.94
C GLN A 652 15.27 -20.55 7.11
N LEU A 653 15.51 -19.26 6.86
CA LEU A 653 14.71 -18.48 5.94
C LEU A 653 14.88 -18.99 4.50
N GLY A 654 13.76 -19.32 3.85
CA GLY A 654 13.67 -19.75 2.46
C GLY A 654 12.78 -18.82 1.63
N GLU A 655 12.80 -19.01 0.31
CA GLU A 655 11.90 -18.28 -0.60
C GLU A 655 10.44 -18.70 -0.36
N SER A 656 9.52 -17.76 -0.56
CA SER A 656 8.07 -18.03 -0.49
C SER A 656 7.65 -19.01 -1.57
N ARG A 657 6.64 -19.85 -1.29
CA ARG A 657 6.03 -20.66 -2.36
C ARG A 657 5.15 -19.76 -3.24
N PRO A 658 4.92 -20.10 -4.52
CA PRO A 658 3.99 -19.35 -5.36
C PRO A 658 2.62 -19.19 -4.69
N LYS A 659 2.09 -17.95 -4.65
CA LYS A 659 0.79 -17.56 -4.05
C LYS A 659 0.69 -17.69 -2.53
N GLU A 660 1.75 -18.12 -1.85
CA GLU A 660 1.86 -18.08 -0.39
C GLU A 660 2.47 -16.71 0.01
N LEU A 661 1.60 -15.74 0.30
CA LEU A 661 2.02 -14.35 0.59
C LEU A 661 2.61 -14.19 2.00
N TYR A 662 2.05 -14.94 2.96
CA TYR A 662 2.40 -14.89 4.37
C TYR A 662 2.59 -16.30 4.90
N THR A 663 3.52 -16.48 5.84
CA THR A 663 3.73 -17.76 6.51
C THR A 663 3.89 -17.56 8.00
N ASP A 664 3.43 -18.52 8.80
CA ASP A 664 3.59 -18.47 10.25
C ASP A 664 5.07 -18.67 10.62
N MET A 665 5.57 -17.79 11.47
CA MET A 665 6.88 -17.96 12.07
C MET A 665 6.80 -18.95 13.24
N ALA A 666 7.78 -19.84 13.33
CA ALA A 666 7.92 -20.74 14.47
C ALA A 666 8.14 -19.97 15.79
N THR A 667 7.85 -20.63 16.92
CA THR A 667 8.07 -20.07 18.26
C THR A 667 9.51 -19.62 18.41
N MET A 668 9.70 -18.40 18.92
CA MET A 668 11.03 -17.82 19.12
C MET A 668 11.31 -17.62 20.60
N TRP A 669 12.51 -18.00 21.02
CA TRP A 669 13.04 -17.70 22.34
C TRP A 669 13.85 -16.41 22.27
N LEU A 670 13.41 -15.41 23.03
CA LEU A 670 14.12 -14.16 23.27
C LEU A 670 15.02 -14.34 24.50
N VAL A 671 16.32 -14.48 24.29
CA VAL A 671 17.30 -14.72 25.35
C VAL A 671 18.01 -13.41 25.70
N PRO A 672 17.80 -12.81 26.86
CA PRO A 672 18.52 -11.61 27.25
C PRO A 672 19.99 -11.93 27.59
N GLU A 673 20.92 -11.16 27.01
CA GLU A 673 22.36 -11.33 27.21
C GLU A 673 23.05 -9.97 27.36
N GLY A 674 23.96 -9.87 28.35
CA GLY A 674 24.73 -8.66 28.62
C GLY A 674 25.99 -8.55 27.74
N ASN A 675 26.25 -7.37 27.19
CA ASN A 675 27.40 -7.06 26.32
C ASN A 675 27.55 -8.01 25.11
N ARG A 676 26.43 -8.49 24.58
CA ARG A 676 26.38 -9.38 23.42
C ARG A 676 26.97 -8.70 22.17
N THR A 677 27.74 -9.47 21.41
CA THR A 677 28.19 -9.09 20.06
C THR A 677 27.31 -9.78 19.02
N PRO A 678 26.58 -9.03 18.17
CA PRO A 678 25.72 -9.63 17.16
C PRO A 678 26.51 -10.47 16.13
N PRO A 679 25.95 -11.59 15.64
CA PRO A 679 26.55 -12.37 14.58
C PRO A 679 26.69 -11.54 13.30
N THR A 680 27.80 -11.67 12.59
CA THR A 680 28.02 -10.93 11.33
C THR A 680 27.66 -11.73 10.08
N LYS A 681 27.50 -13.05 10.19
CA LYS A 681 27.25 -13.98 9.07
C LYS A 681 26.21 -15.03 9.45
N GLY A 682 25.54 -15.59 8.44
CA GLY A 682 24.56 -16.67 8.60
C GLY A 682 23.22 -16.21 9.18
N ILE A 683 23.00 -14.90 9.29
CA ILE A 683 21.76 -14.32 9.83
C ILE A 683 21.24 -13.20 8.93
N TYR A 684 19.93 -13.01 8.96
CA TYR A 684 19.22 -11.85 8.45
C TYR A 684 18.60 -11.07 9.60
N ILE A 685 18.90 -9.77 9.67
CA ILE A 685 18.29 -8.85 10.63
C ILE A 685 16.93 -8.41 10.06
N CYS A 686 15.89 -9.10 10.54
CA CYS A 686 14.52 -8.94 10.10
C CYS A 686 13.77 -7.94 10.99
N PRO A 687 13.23 -6.84 10.45
CA PRO A 687 12.39 -5.93 11.22
C PRO A 687 11.01 -6.55 11.51
N ILE A 688 10.45 -6.25 12.70
CA ILE A 688 9.10 -6.63 13.10
C ILE A 688 8.22 -5.38 13.15
N TYR A 689 7.04 -5.45 12.52
CA TYR A 689 6.02 -4.41 12.54
C TYR A 689 4.70 -4.92 13.12
N LYS A 690 3.87 -4.02 13.65
CA LYS A 690 2.53 -4.37 14.16
C LYS A 690 1.57 -4.73 13.03
N THR A 691 1.62 -3.99 11.92
CA THR A 691 0.71 -4.14 10.77
C THR A 691 1.46 -4.13 9.44
N LEU A 692 0.80 -4.62 8.39
CA LEU A 692 1.31 -4.66 7.00
C LEU A 692 1.68 -3.30 6.41
N THR A 693 1.19 -2.18 6.96
CA THR A 693 1.56 -0.85 6.49
C THR A 693 3.03 -0.51 6.75
N ARG A 694 3.66 -1.10 7.79
CA ARG A 694 5.06 -0.89 8.25
C ARG A 694 5.45 0.56 8.61
N ALA A 695 4.69 1.55 8.16
CA ALA A 695 4.81 2.95 8.50
C ALA A 695 3.86 3.35 9.64
N GLY A 696 4.23 4.41 10.33
CA GLY A 696 3.51 5.02 11.45
C GLY A 696 4.08 6.41 11.75
N THR A 697 3.60 7.07 12.80
CA THR A 697 4.22 8.32 13.27
C THR A 697 5.61 8.05 13.81
N LEU A 698 6.58 8.92 13.50
CA LEU A 698 7.92 8.85 14.07
C LEU A 698 7.88 9.20 15.56
N SER A 699 8.46 8.35 16.39
CA SER A 699 8.68 8.60 17.81
C SER A 699 9.79 9.63 18.02
N THR A 700 9.96 10.10 19.26
CA THR A 700 11.11 10.93 19.66
C THR A 700 12.46 10.23 19.46
N THR A 701 12.48 8.90 19.33
CA THR A 701 13.67 8.10 19.03
C THR A 701 13.90 7.90 17.52
N GLY A 702 13.06 8.49 16.66
CA GLY A 702 13.17 8.38 15.20
C GLY A 702 12.60 7.09 14.61
N HIS A 703 12.01 6.21 15.42
CA HIS A 703 11.39 4.97 14.93
C HIS A 703 9.89 5.13 14.70
N SER A 704 9.37 4.44 13.68
CA SER A 704 7.93 4.33 13.46
C SER A 704 7.22 3.72 14.68
N THR A 705 6.06 4.25 15.06
CA THR A 705 5.19 3.66 16.11
C THR A 705 4.70 2.25 15.77
N ASN A 706 4.84 1.84 14.51
CA ASN A 706 4.53 0.51 13.99
C ASN A 706 5.70 -0.48 14.19
N TYR A 707 6.94 0.00 14.27
CA TYR A 707 8.12 -0.85 14.49
C TYR A 707 8.15 -1.39 15.93
N VAL A 708 8.41 -2.69 16.08
CA VAL A 708 8.46 -3.38 17.38
C VAL A 708 9.90 -3.61 17.83
N ILE A 709 10.63 -4.45 17.10
CA ILE A 709 12.04 -4.82 17.32
C ILE A 709 12.59 -5.42 16.01
N SER A 710 13.90 -5.60 15.89
CA SER A 710 14.50 -6.43 14.85
C SER A 710 15.02 -7.72 15.45
N VAL A 711 14.81 -8.82 14.74
CA VAL A 711 15.18 -10.17 15.17
C VAL A 711 16.16 -10.78 14.19
N GLU A 712 17.02 -11.64 14.69
CA GLU A 712 18.02 -12.32 13.89
C GLU A 712 17.49 -13.69 13.47
N ILE A 713 17.35 -13.88 12.15
CA ILE A 713 16.84 -15.13 11.59
C ILE A 713 17.99 -15.87 10.89
N PRO A 714 18.20 -17.17 11.15
CA PRO A 714 19.16 -17.98 10.43
C PRO A 714 18.88 -18.01 8.92
N THR A 715 19.93 -17.86 8.11
CA THR A 715 19.84 -17.98 6.65
C THR A 715 21.18 -18.32 6.00
N SER A 716 21.14 -19.10 4.91
CA SER A 716 22.30 -19.38 4.06
C SER A 716 22.58 -18.29 3.01
N ARG A 717 21.63 -17.40 2.72
CA ARG A 717 21.78 -16.31 1.75
C ARG A 717 22.33 -15.05 2.42
N GLU A 718 22.93 -14.16 1.63
CA GLU A 718 23.38 -12.86 2.13
C GLU A 718 22.19 -11.98 2.55
N GLN A 719 22.39 -11.12 3.56
CA GLN A 719 21.34 -10.21 4.03
C GLN A 719 20.78 -9.33 2.92
N LYS A 720 21.62 -8.90 1.97
CA LYS A 720 21.24 -8.10 0.81
C LYS A 720 20.11 -8.72 0.01
N HIS A 721 20.07 -10.06 -0.09
CA HIS A 721 19.01 -10.80 -0.77
C HIS A 721 17.65 -10.51 -0.13
N TRP A 722 17.54 -10.75 1.18
CA TRP A 722 16.29 -10.57 1.94
C TRP A 722 15.89 -9.10 2.11
N VAL A 723 16.87 -8.20 2.18
CA VAL A 723 16.60 -6.75 2.14
C VAL A 723 15.91 -6.37 0.83
N LYS A 724 16.40 -6.84 -0.32
CA LYS A 724 15.77 -6.57 -1.63
C LYS A 724 14.43 -7.29 -1.82
N ARG A 725 14.22 -8.45 -1.18
CA ARG A 725 12.92 -9.13 -1.14
C ARG A 725 11.88 -8.40 -0.28
N GLY A 726 12.31 -7.43 0.54
CA GLY A 726 11.41 -6.68 1.42
C GLY A 726 10.91 -7.51 2.61
N VAL A 727 11.72 -8.48 3.07
CA VAL A 727 11.32 -9.38 4.14
C VAL A 727 11.09 -8.62 5.45
N ALA A 728 9.96 -8.87 6.09
CA ALA A 728 9.69 -8.42 7.44
C ALA A 728 8.81 -9.43 8.16
N MET A 729 8.77 -9.34 9.49
CA MET A 729 7.75 -10.02 10.28
C MET A 729 6.64 -9.05 10.68
N ILE A 730 5.42 -9.55 10.74
CA ILE A 730 4.22 -8.77 11.01
C ILE A 730 3.46 -9.41 12.16
N CYS A 731 2.96 -8.61 13.11
CA CYS A 731 2.18 -9.11 14.23
C CYS A 731 0.73 -9.45 13.83
N ALA A 732 0.12 -8.64 12.94
CA ALA A 732 -1.27 -8.80 12.52
C ALA A 732 -1.43 -8.59 11.01
N LEU A 733 -2.12 -9.54 10.37
CA LEU A 733 -2.55 -9.46 8.98
C LEU A 733 -3.86 -8.63 8.86
N ASP A 734 -4.27 -8.37 7.63
CA ASP A 734 -5.47 -7.59 7.27
C ASP A 734 -6.79 -8.37 7.30
N TYR A 735 -6.77 -9.63 7.76
CA TYR A 735 -7.93 -10.53 7.82
C TYR A 735 -8.03 -11.31 9.11
#